data_AF-A0A961WJX2-F1
#
_entry.id   AF-A0A961WJX2-F1
#
_cell.length_a   1.000
_cell.length_b   1.000
_cell.length_c   1.000
_cell.angle_alpha   90.00
_cell.angle_beta   90.00
_cell.angle_gamma   90.00
#
_symmetry.space_group_name_H-M   'P 1'
#
loop_
_entity.id
_entity.type
_entity.pdbx_description
1 polymer ?
#
loop_
_entity_poly.entity_id
_entity_poly.type
_entity_poly.pdbx_seq_one_letter_code
_entity_poly.pdbx_strand_id
1 'polypeptide(L)'
;MTTPIGHHDTASCAQRRPAFLHAIPAAILAAVMVMLGTILIARVDAARAADKAEAASGPPLSVAIMVSSRDDQCYDDGRLAAIRKLASVEQERINASGGIHGRRLIIKFLDDRRNDKTAVANMRTALGDPTLLAIIGLSGSSRGKAVFDALGPEIGASRVPFISDLSVSNLFAAHDNVYTTRPSQDEVRAPVMSEFTRTIGYQRPAYFGRNGSVFSDALADGLKKAHGEGGIVADVKISAEDDKVAPEALAEAIKTLKASDPDIVYLTLGSRITPDAIKAMQETGFSPALFITGRISSLPEEITHSYSNAIYQLAWDDLPEVYNNRIHKRLSKADPEDWSFEGTKVPNAPGWAKGECKARDLSLPPDPMSAENLRAIATGAQYADMIGLLAATGRQAPRGSDLRGLRAEILKRLQTDYAAGKGAFKGSFENWAFDPDSRTATRMPFVVILPHGLGRTQLAPVQFVRARDGSLRQTSTMYVDIDMIKAHRISENEQSFFAEFYLSMRANDGASLDRVEFANAYVDPASSQRQITIETIHPGGKSNAYPESMKIYKISGRFLFEPELSQYPLDTQLFTIELQPKSGDAPFIVQPPPLSLRDRNMVTDGWDPVTQYVGTEEDFVPVVDAYTHLPGVVPFYKASFAWLMKRQTTDYILRVVVPLGFILIVAYLSIFIPKSNFEAIVTIQVTALLSAVALYLALPSLESDSATLSDRMFVFVYM
;
A
#
# COMPACT_ATOMS: atom_id res chain seq x y z
N MET A 1 -71.07 1.60 -46.92
CA MET A 1 -71.36 2.47 -45.75
C MET A 1 -70.07 2.53 -44.95
N THR A 2 -69.28 3.61 -44.84
CA THR A 2 -69.41 5.04 -45.17
C THR A 2 -67.98 5.60 -45.31
N THR A 3 -67.69 6.18 -46.47
CA THR A 3 -66.63 7.18 -46.77
C THR A 3 -66.92 8.50 -46.02
N PRO A 4 -66.01 9.52 -45.89
CA PRO A 4 -65.46 10.23 -47.06
C PRO A 4 -64.18 11.14 -46.95
N ILE A 5 -63.73 11.59 -48.14
CA ILE A 5 -63.02 12.86 -48.51
C ILE A 5 -61.59 13.05 -47.96
N GLY A 6 -60.53 13.34 -48.74
CA GLY A 6 -60.40 13.96 -50.05
C GLY A 6 -59.69 15.31 -49.92
N HIS A 7 -58.43 15.44 -50.38
CA HIS A 7 -57.83 16.76 -50.65
C HIS A 7 -56.84 16.71 -51.83
N HIS A 8 -57.04 17.70 -52.71
CA HIS A 8 -56.30 18.03 -53.93
C HIS A 8 -55.16 19.02 -53.65
N ASP A 9 -54.13 18.91 -54.50
CA ASP A 9 -53.24 19.94 -55.07
C ASP A 9 -52.39 20.88 -54.18
N THR A 10 -51.07 20.83 -54.36
CA THR A 10 -50.35 21.71 -55.31
C THR A 10 -48.84 21.39 -55.35
N ALA A 11 -48.20 21.82 -56.44
CA ALA A 11 -46.93 21.34 -56.97
C ALA A 11 -45.66 22.08 -56.50
N SER A 12 -44.53 21.42 -56.81
CA SER A 12 -43.18 21.95 -57.11
C SER A 12 -42.24 22.34 -55.96
N CYS A 13 -41.13 21.61 -55.78
CA CYS A 13 -39.82 21.98 -56.35
C CYS A 13 -38.68 20.99 -55.99
N ALA A 14 -37.85 20.64 -56.98
CA ALA A 14 -36.40 20.33 -56.93
C ALA A 14 -35.81 19.21 -56.02
N GLN A 15 -35.74 17.99 -56.60
CA GLN A 15 -34.51 17.31 -57.07
C GLN A 15 -33.15 17.54 -56.35
N ARG A 16 -32.61 16.46 -55.74
CA ARG A 16 -31.30 15.80 -55.99
C ARG A 16 -30.57 15.33 -54.72
N ARG A 17 -30.44 14.00 -54.60
CA ARG A 17 -29.36 13.32 -53.86
C ARG A 17 -28.05 13.41 -54.65
N PRO A 18 -26.88 13.36 -54.00
CA PRO A 18 -25.72 12.73 -54.63
C PRO A 18 -25.21 11.53 -53.83
N ALA A 19 -24.96 10.46 -54.57
CA ALA A 19 -24.06 9.38 -54.18
C ALA A 19 -22.61 9.87 -54.37
N PHE A 20 -21.75 9.67 -53.37
CA PHE A 20 -20.29 9.67 -53.54
C PHE A 20 -19.67 8.73 -52.50
N LEU A 21 -19.43 7.48 -52.88
CA LEU A 21 -18.36 6.68 -52.30
C LEU A 21 -17.04 7.24 -52.87
N HIS A 22 -16.17 7.77 -52.01
CA HIS A 22 -14.78 8.04 -52.37
C HIS A 22 -13.94 6.80 -52.10
N ALA A 23 -13.23 6.36 -53.14
CA ALA A 23 -12.24 5.30 -53.07
C ALA A 23 -11.09 5.73 -52.14
N ILE A 24 -10.85 4.94 -51.10
CA ILE A 24 -9.62 5.02 -50.31
C ILE A 24 -8.46 4.65 -51.25
N PRO A 25 -7.38 5.44 -51.35
CA PRO A 25 -6.27 5.12 -52.23
C PRO A 25 -5.64 3.80 -51.78
N ALA A 26 -5.54 2.83 -52.70
CA ALA A 26 -5.08 1.46 -52.45
C ALA A 26 -3.70 1.38 -51.76
N ALA A 27 -2.89 2.43 -51.85
CA ALA A 27 -1.60 2.55 -51.17
C ALA A 27 -1.73 2.65 -49.63
N ILE A 28 -2.77 3.32 -49.11
CA ILE A 28 -2.98 3.45 -47.65
C ILE A 28 -3.50 2.13 -47.06
N LEU A 29 -4.37 1.43 -47.78
CA LEU A 29 -4.87 0.12 -47.36
C LEU A 29 -3.75 -0.94 -47.38
N ALA A 30 -2.85 -0.87 -48.37
CA ALA A 30 -1.68 -1.74 -48.46
C ALA A 30 -0.66 -1.45 -47.34
N ALA A 31 -0.40 -0.19 -47.01
CA ALA A 31 0.50 0.18 -45.92
C ALA A 31 -0.03 -0.27 -44.54
N VAL A 32 -1.34 -0.11 -44.30
CA VAL A 32 -1.99 -0.58 -43.06
C VAL A 32 -2.00 -2.12 -42.99
N MET A 33 -2.24 -2.82 -44.10
CA MET A 33 -2.16 -4.29 -44.11
C MET A 33 -0.73 -4.83 -43.96
N VAL A 34 0.28 -4.16 -44.52
CA VAL A 34 1.69 -4.54 -44.32
C VAL A 34 2.11 -4.26 -42.89
N MET A 35 1.68 -3.15 -42.28
CA MET A 35 1.97 -2.83 -40.89
C MET A 35 1.24 -3.76 -39.90
N LEU A 36 -0.04 -4.10 -40.16
CA LEU A 36 -0.73 -5.14 -39.39
C LEU A 36 -0.10 -6.52 -39.61
N GLY A 37 0.32 -6.84 -40.83
CA GLY A 37 0.97 -8.10 -41.18
C GLY A 37 2.33 -8.27 -40.50
N THR A 38 3.17 -7.23 -40.47
CA THR A 38 4.47 -7.27 -39.77
C THR A 38 4.31 -7.33 -38.25
N ILE A 39 3.30 -6.65 -37.68
CA ILE A 39 2.96 -6.77 -36.25
C ILE A 39 2.45 -8.18 -35.92
N LEU A 40 1.66 -8.80 -36.80
CA LEU A 40 1.16 -10.16 -36.60
C LEU A 40 2.29 -11.20 -36.70
N ILE A 41 3.17 -11.07 -37.69
CA ILE A 41 4.32 -11.99 -37.90
C ILE A 41 5.31 -11.87 -36.74
N ALA A 42 5.63 -10.65 -36.28
CA ALA A 42 6.50 -10.44 -35.12
C ALA A 42 5.91 -11.04 -33.83
N ARG A 43 4.59 -10.99 -33.64
CA ARG A 43 3.90 -11.64 -32.51
C ARG A 43 3.92 -13.17 -32.60
N VAL A 44 3.79 -13.74 -33.80
CA VAL A 44 3.85 -15.19 -34.02
C VAL A 44 5.27 -15.74 -33.82
N ASP A 45 6.30 -15.00 -34.24
CA ASP A 45 7.70 -15.40 -34.03
C ASP A 45 8.12 -15.25 -32.56
N ALA A 46 7.67 -14.21 -31.86
CA ALA A 46 7.87 -14.06 -30.42
C ALA A 46 7.17 -15.17 -29.62
N ALA A 47 5.93 -15.54 -30.00
CA ALA A 47 5.20 -16.65 -29.38
C ALA A 47 5.88 -18.01 -29.65
N ARG A 48 6.36 -18.27 -30.87
CA ARG A 48 7.11 -19.49 -31.20
C ARG A 48 8.50 -19.55 -30.54
N ALA A 49 9.15 -18.42 -30.36
CA ALA A 49 10.42 -18.33 -29.62
C ALA A 49 10.19 -18.57 -28.12
N ALA A 50 9.09 -18.07 -27.55
CA ALA A 50 8.67 -18.37 -26.18
C ALA A 50 8.34 -19.86 -25.99
N ASP A 51 7.57 -20.48 -26.89
CA ASP A 51 7.23 -21.92 -26.83
C ASP A 51 8.48 -22.82 -26.94
N LYS A 52 9.43 -22.48 -27.80
CA LYS A 52 10.71 -23.22 -27.93
C LYS A 52 11.62 -23.02 -26.73
N ALA A 53 11.63 -21.84 -26.12
CA ALA A 53 12.35 -21.58 -24.88
C ALA A 53 11.72 -22.31 -23.70
N GLU A 54 10.40 -22.39 -23.63
CA GLU A 54 9.62 -23.10 -22.59
C GLU A 54 9.80 -24.62 -22.68
N ALA A 55 9.88 -25.18 -23.89
CA ALA A 55 10.20 -26.60 -24.10
C ALA A 55 11.64 -26.98 -23.67
N ALA A 56 12.56 -26.01 -23.62
CA ALA A 56 13.96 -26.22 -23.26
C ALA A 56 14.25 -26.05 -21.75
N SER A 57 13.40 -25.34 -21.01
CA SER A 57 13.63 -24.97 -19.60
C SER A 57 12.92 -25.86 -18.56
N GLY A 58 12.04 -26.78 -18.99
CA GLY A 58 11.33 -27.72 -18.12
C GLY A 58 9.89 -27.30 -17.80
N PRO A 59 9.08 -28.16 -17.15
CA PRO A 59 7.66 -27.90 -16.96
C PRO A 59 7.41 -26.63 -16.12
N PRO A 60 6.26 -25.95 -16.27
CA PRO A 60 5.95 -24.78 -15.46
C PRO A 60 5.95 -25.11 -13.96
N LEU A 61 6.16 -24.08 -13.15
CA LEU A 61 6.18 -24.15 -11.69
C LEU A 61 4.87 -23.59 -11.15
N SER A 62 4.14 -24.33 -10.32
CA SER A 62 2.88 -23.85 -9.75
C SER A 62 3.04 -23.27 -8.35
N VAL A 63 2.26 -22.23 -8.03
CA VAL A 63 2.14 -21.67 -6.68
C VAL A 63 0.67 -21.71 -6.29
N ALA A 64 0.35 -22.44 -5.23
CA ALA A 64 -1.01 -22.47 -4.70
C ALA A 64 -1.24 -21.26 -3.80
N ILE A 65 -2.25 -20.45 -4.10
CA ILE A 65 -2.63 -19.26 -3.32
C ILE A 65 -3.94 -19.57 -2.60
N MET A 66 -3.83 -19.84 -1.31
CA MET A 66 -4.92 -20.15 -0.40
C MET A 66 -5.60 -18.85 0.05
N VAL A 67 -6.83 -18.63 -0.38
CA VAL A 67 -7.61 -17.41 -0.11
C VAL A 67 -8.92 -17.73 0.59
N SER A 68 -9.53 -16.71 1.19
CA SER A 68 -10.85 -16.82 1.79
C SER A 68 -11.72 -15.67 1.31
N SER A 69 -12.73 -15.96 0.50
CA SER A 69 -13.82 -15.02 0.27
C SER A 69 -14.70 -14.88 1.50
N ARG A 70 -15.47 -13.79 1.53
CA ARG A 70 -16.50 -13.52 2.53
C ARG A 70 -17.83 -13.30 1.82
N ASP A 71 -18.85 -13.98 2.29
CA ASP A 71 -20.25 -13.78 1.88
C ASP A 71 -21.11 -13.26 3.05
N ASP A 72 -20.50 -13.06 4.22
CA ASP A 72 -21.17 -12.66 5.46
C ASP A 72 -21.30 -11.14 5.63
N GLN A 73 -20.71 -10.34 4.74
CA GLN A 73 -20.71 -8.88 4.79
C GLN A 73 -21.61 -8.30 3.70
N CYS A 74 -22.26 -7.16 3.97
CA CYS A 74 -23.18 -6.52 3.01
C CYS A 74 -22.51 -6.13 1.68
N TYR A 75 -21.23 -5.76 1.74
CA TYR A 75 -20.40 -5.37 0.60
C TYR A 75 -19.07 -6.13 0.66
N ASP A 76 -18.50 -6.37 -0.51
CA ASP A 76 -17.17 -6.97 -0.67
C ASP A 76 -16.11 -6.01 -0.10
N ASP A 77 -15.21 -6.56 0.73
CA ASP A 77 -14.08 -5.82 1.31
C ASP A 77 -12.90 -5.67 0.34
N GLY A 78 -13.03 -6.18 -0.88
CA GLY A 78 -12.11 -6.02 -1.99
C GLY A 78 -10.83 -6.87 -1.88
N ARG A 79 -10.62 -7.58 -0.75
CA ARG A 79 -9.35 -8.27 -0.50
C ARG A 79 -9.07 -9.35 -1.53
N LEU A 80 -10.08 -10.15 -1.88
CA LEU A 80 -9.91 -11.22 -2.86
C LEU A 80 -9.60 -10.65 -4.25
N ALA A 81 -10.29 -9.57 -4.65
CA ALA A 81 -10.05 -8.90 -5.93
C ALA A 81 -8.63 -8.31 -5.98
N ALA A 82 -8.20 -7.63 -4.93
CA ALA A 82 -6.86 -7.08 -4.80
C ALA A 82 -5.78 -8.19 -4.83
N ILE A 83 -5.94 -9.27 -4.07
CA ILE A 83 -5.05 -10.43 -4.10
C ILE A 83 -4.93 -10.97 -5.53
N ARG A 84 -6.06 -11.19 -6.22
CA ARG A 84 -6.04 -11.73 -7.59
C ARG A 84 -5.31 -10.80 -8.56
N LYS A 85 -5.62 -9.50 -8.52
CA LYS A 85 -5.00 -8.50 -9.41
C LYS A 85 -3.49 -8.40 -9.16
N LEU A 86 -3.09 -8.12 -7.92
CA LEU A 86 -1.69 -7.83 -7.60
C LEU A 86 -0.80 -9.09 -7.71
N ALA A 87 -1.29 -10.26 -7.30
CA ALA A 87 -0.57 -11.52 -7.49
C ALA A 87 -0.36 -11.84 -8.98
N SER A 88 -1.36 -11.58 -9.83
CA SER A 88 -1.25 -11.81 -11.28
C SER A 88 -0.28 -10.85 -11.93
N VAL A 89 -0.31 -9.57 -11.57
CA VAL A 89 0.66 -8.56 -12.05
C VAL A 89 2.09 -8.97 -11.69
N GLU A 90 2.33 -9.45 -10.47
CA GLU A 90 3.66 -9.90 -10.06
C GLU A 90 4.08 -11.18 -10.77
N GLN A 91 3.17 -12.13 -10.97
CA GLN A 91 3.41 -13.34 -11.78
C GLN A 91 3.81 -12.97 -13.22
N GLU A 92 3.10 -12.04 -13.85
CA GLU A 92 3.40 -11.55 -15.20
C GLU A 92 4.77 -10.89 -15.26
N ARG A 93 5.10 -10.03 -14.29
CA ARG A 93 6.42 -9.39 -14.18
C ARG A 93 7.55 -10.43 -14.06
N ILE A 94 7.37 -11.45 -13.22
CA ILE A 94 8.33 -12.54 -13.03
C ILE A 94 8.53 -13.33 -14.33
N ASN A 95 7.44 -13.65 -15.02
CA ASN A 95 7.46 -14.42 -16.27
C ASN A 95 8.07 -13.61 -17.43
N ALA A 96 7.75 -12.32 -17.54
CA ALA A 96 8.36 -11.41 -18.51
C ALA A 96 9.87 -11.26 -18.30
N SER A 97 10.34 -11.44 -17.06
CA SER A 97 11.76 -11.48 -16.70
C SER A 97 12.40 -12.87 -16.89
N GLY A 98 11.78 -13.79 -17.63
CA GLY A 98 12.29 -15.13 -17.89
C GLY A 98 11.96 -16.19 -16.83
N GLY A 99 10.99 -15.92 -15.93
CA GLY A 99 10.54 -16.89 -14.93
C GLY A 99 11.60 -17.26 -13.90
N ILE A 100 11.61 -18.53 -13.47
CA ILE A 100 12.66 -19.11 -12.60
C ILE A 100 13.46 -20.09 -13.45
N HIS A 101 14.69 -19.72 -13.81
CA HIS A 101 15.55 -20.47 -14.74
C HIS A 101 14.86 -20.83 -16.06
N GLY A 102 14.09 -19.90 -16.63
CA GLY A 102 13.36 -20.11 -17.88
C GLY A 102 12.01 -20.82 -17.72
N ARG A 103 11.67 -21.31 -16.51
CA ARG A 103 10.39 -21.97 -16.22
C ARG A 103 9.35 -20.94 -15.81
N ARG A 104 8.19 -20.98 -16.47
CA ARG A 104 7.07 -20.08 -16.18
C ARG A 104 6.45 -20.40 -14.82
N LEU A 105 6.09 -19.36 -14.08
CA LEU A 105 5.32 -19.45 -12.85
C LEU A 105 3.81 -19.43 -13.17
N ILE A 106 3.04 -20.34 -12.57
CA ILE A 106 1.59 -20.46 -12.66
C ILE A 106 0.99 -20.34 -11.26
N ILE A 107 0.16 -19.33 -11.01
CA ILE A 107 -0.55 -19.21 -9.72
C ILE A 107 -1.93 -19.88 -9.79
N LYS A 108 -2.33 -20.56 -8.72
CA LYS A 108 -3.62 -21.26 -8.59
C LYS A 108 -4.34 -20.80 -7.33
N PHE A 109 -5.44 -20.06 -7.47
CA PHE A 109 -6.22 -19.59 -6.34
C PHE A 109 -7.17 -20.68 -5.83
N LEU A 110 -7.10 -20.98 -4.53
CA LEU A 110 -7.92 -21.97 -3.85
C LEU A 110 -8.69 -21.28 -2.73
N ASP A 111 -9.99 -21.07 -2.94
CA ASP A 111 -10.86 -20.33 -2.02
C ASP A 111 -11.55 -21.27 -1.02
N ASP A 112 -11.28 -21.07 0.27
CA ASP A 112 -11.89 -21.86 1.35
C ASP A 112 -13.29 -21.40 1.75
N ARG A 113 -13.72 -20.19 1.33
CA ARG A 113 -15.02 -19.59 1.68
C ARG A 113 -15.34 -19.65 3.19
N ARG A 114 -14.32 -19.44 4.04
CA ARG A 114 -14.41 -19.55 5.50
C ARG A 114 -14.85 -20.92 6.02
N ASN A 115 -14.61 -21.98 5.27
CA ASN A 115 -14.98 -23.33 5.65
C ASN A 115 -13.74 -24.21 5.90
N ASP A 116 -13.65 -24.78 7.10
CA ASP A 116 -12.52 -25.61 7.52
C ASP A 116 -12.34 -26.88 6.65
N LYS A 117 -13.43 -27.55 6.26
CA LYS A 117 -13.36 -28.76 5.41
C LYS A 117 -12.88 -28.40 4.00
N THR A 118 -13.35 -27.29 3.45
CA THR A 118 -12.89 -26.78 2.16
C THR A 118 -11.42 -26.38 2.23
N ALA A 119 -10.96 -25.75 3.31
CA ALA A 119 -9.55 -25.41 3.51
C ALA A 119 -8.65 -26.67 3.49
N VAL A 120 -9.05 -27.74 4.18
CA VAL A 120 -8.36 -29.04 4.16
C VAL A 120 -8.37 -29.65 2.76
N ALA A 121 -9.50 -29.63 2.05
CA ALA A 121 -9.60 -30.16 0.69
C ALA A 121 -8.74 -29.38 -0.31
N ASN A 122 -8.71 -28.05 -0.20
CA ASN A 122 -7.86 -27.17 -0.98
C ASN A 122 -6.37 -27.46 -0.74
N MET A 123 -5.95 -27.60 0.53
CA MET A 123 -4.57 -27.96 0.86
C MET A 123 -4.19 -29.33 0.27
N ARG A 124 -5.06 -30.33 0.37
CA ARG A 124 -4.83 -31.65 -0.24
C ARG A 124 -4.69 -31.56 -1.76
N THR A 125 -5.52 -30.72 -2.40
CA THR A 125 -5.45 -30.46 -3.85
C THR A 125 -4.12 -29.81 -4.23
N ALA A 126 -3.66 -28.83 -3.45
CA ALA A 126 -2.36 -28.20 -3.67
C ALA A 126 -1.23 -29.22 -3.56
N LEU A 127 -1.15 -29.95 -2.44
CA LEU A 127 -0.08 -30.94 -2.19
C LEU A 127 -0.03 -32.07 -3.23
N GLY A 128 -1.16 -32.38 -3.88
CA GLY A 128 -1.24 -33.36 -4.96
C GLY A 128 -0.72 -32.87 -6.32
N ASP A 129 -0.41 -31.58 -6.48
CA ASP A 129 0.09 -31.02 -7.73
C ASP A 129 1.59 -31.34 -7.92
N PRO A 130 1.97 -32.13 -8.95
CA PRO A 130 3.36 -32.51 -9.17
C PRO A 130 4.27 -31.35 -9.57
N THR A 131 3.72 -30.19 -9.97
CA THR A 131 4.51 -29.00 -10.32
C THR A 131 4.58 -27.96 -9.20
N LEU A 132 4.04 -28.26 -8.01
CA LEU A 132 3.95 -27.32 -6.88
C LEU A 132 5.32 -26.83 -6.42
N LEU A 133 5.64 -25.57 -6.66
CA LEU A 133 6.82 -24.93 -6.11
C LEU A 133 6.58 -24.53 -4.65
N ALA A 134 5.45 -23.89 -4.35
CA ALA A 134 5.20 -23.29 -3.05
C ALA A 134 3.69 -23.08 -2.79
N ILE A 135 3.35 -22.86 -1.51
CA ILE A 135 2.01 -22.50 -1.05
C ILE A 135 2.08 -21.13 -0.38
N ILE A 136 1.10 -20.28 -0.66
CA ILE A 136 0.95 -18.94 -0.10
C ILE A 136 -0.44 -18.81 0.52
N GLY A 137 -0.56 -18.09 1.65
CA GLY A 137 -1.84 -17.70 2.23
C GLY A 137 -2.32 -18.62 3.34
N LEU A 138 -3.59 -19.01 3.35
CA LEU A 138 -4.25 -19.68 4.49
C LEU A 138 -4.32 -18.72 5.68
N SER A 139 -5.39 -17.94 5.72
CA SER A 139 -5.63 -16.97 6.78
C SER A 139 -6.62 -17.49 7.82
N GLY A 140 -6.54 -16.99 9.04
CA GLY A 140 -7.48 -17.30 10.12
C GLY A 140 -7.14 -18.59 10.89
N SER A 141 -7.07 -18.46 12.21
CA SER A 141 -6.54 -19.50 13.11
C SER A 141 -7.36 -20.79 13.13
N SER A 142 -8.69 -20.74 12.95
CA SER A 142 -9.53 -21.95 12.94
C SER A 142 -9.21 -22.85 11.74
N ARG A 143 -9.14 -22.27 10.54
CA ARG A 143 -8.79 -22.98 9.30
C ARG A 143 -7.35 -23.46 9.32
N GLY A 144 -6.44 -22.62 9.82
CA GLY A 144 -5.05 -23.01 10.06
C GLY A 144 -4.99 -24.27 10.91
N LYS A 145 -5.68 -24.27 12.06
CA LYS A 145 -5.77 -25.44 12.94
C LYS A 145 -6.34 -26.65 12.22
N ALA A 146 -7.47 -26.52 11.53
CA ALA A 146 -8.11 -27.64 10.83
C ALA A 146 -7.18 -28.25 9.76
N VAL A 147 -6.43 -27.43 9.04
CA VAL A 147 -5.45 -27.89 8.03
C VAL A 147 -4.28 -28.61 8.68
N PHE A 148 -3.65 -28.04 9.72
CA PHE A 148 -2.49 -28.68 10.36
C PHE A 148 -2.86 -29.92 11.16
N ASP A 149 -4.02 -29.94 11.83
CA ASP A 149 -4.53 -31.15 12.50
C ASP A 149 -4.77 -32.29 11.51
N ALA A 150 -5.30 -31.98 10.32
CA ALA A 150 -5.66 -32.99 9.31
C ALA A 150 -4.50 -33.41 8.41
N LEU A 151 -3.56 -32.50 8.12
CA LEU A 151 -2.55 -32.67 7.06
C LEU A 151 -1.12 -32.30 7.48
N GLY A 152 -0.87 -32.03 8.77
CA GLY A 152 0.46 -31.63 9.27
C GLY A 152 1.59 -32.59 8.85
N PRO A 153 1.44 -33.92 8.99
CA PRO A 153 2.44 -34.88 8.52
C PRO A 153 2.74 -34.78 7.03
N GLU A 154 1.72 -34.68 6.16
CA GLU A 154 1.95 -34.51 4.72
C GLU A 154 2.60 -33.17 4.39
N ILE A 155 2.19 -32.09 5.06
CA ILE A 155 2.77 -30.75 4.89
C ILE A 155 4.26 -30.79 5.21
N GLY A 156 4.64 -31.33 6.37
CA GLY A 156 6.05 -31.45 6.78
C GLY A 156 6.87 -32.33 5.84
N ALA A 157 6.33 -33.50 5.47
CA ALA A 157 7.01 -34.44 4.58
C ALA A 157 7.20 -33.91 3.14
N SER A 158 6.28 -33.06 2.67
CA SER A 158 6.33 -32.51 1.30
C SER A 158 7.56 -31.62 1.05
N ARG A 159 8.09 -31.01 2.11
CA ARG A 159 9.14 -29.97 2.07
C ARG A 159 8.83 -28.85 1.07
N VAL A 160 7.55 -28.60 0.80
CA VAL A 160 7.09 -27.48 -0.02
C VAL A 160 7.17 -26.20 0.83
N PRO A 161 7.88 -25.14 0.39
CA PRO A 161 7.83 -23.83 1.03
C PRO A 161 6.38 -23.36 1.17
N PHE A 162 5.96 -23.10 2.41
CA PHE A 162 4.63 -22.62 2.71
C PHE A 162 4.73 -21.30 3.47
N ILE A 163 4.45 -20.19 2.77
CA ILE A 163 4.40 -18.84 3.37
C ILE A 163 2.95 -18.52 3.72
N SER A 164 2.61 -18.72 4.99
CA SER A 164 1.24 -18.58 5.48
C SER A 164 0.85 -17.14 5.84
N ASP A 165 -0.45 -16.96 6.12
CA ASP A 165 -1.06 -15.74 6.64
C ASP A 165 -1.67 -15.97 8.05
N LEU A 166 -0.92 -16.68 8.91
CA LEU A 166 -1.35 -17.10 10.25
C LEU A 166 -0.57 -16.38 11.35
N SER A 167 -1.27 -15.78 12.32
CA SER A 167 -0.64 -15.11 13.47
C SER A 167 -0.36 -16.03 14.66
N VAL A 168 -0.74 -17.31 14.61
CA VAL A 168 -0.57 -18.26 15.72
C VAL A 168 0.53 -19.24 15.34
N SER A 169 1.77 -18.94 15.74
CA SER A 169 3.00 -19.69 15.44
C SER A 169 2.93 -21.16 15.84
N ASN A 170 2.36 -21.44 17.01
CA ASN A 170 2.26 -22.81 17.56
C ASN A 170 1.53 -23.81 16.65
N LEU A 171 0.67 -23.34 15.74
CA LEU A 171 -0.02 -24.22 14.78
C LEU A 171 0.94 -24.90 13.79
N PHE A 172 2.11 -24.30 13.53
CA PHE A 172 3.07 -24.78 12.53
C PHE A 172 4.50 -24.89 13.06
N ALA A 173 4.72 -24.76 14.36
CA ALA A 173 6.04 -24.85 15.00
C ALA A 173 6.75 -26.19 14.72
N ALA A 174 6.00 -27.28 14.53
CA ALA A 174 6.54 -28.60 14.19
C ALA A 174 6.93 -28.78 12.70
N HIS A 175 6.73 -27.75 11.86
CA HIS A 175 6.89 -27.84 10.40
C HIS A 175 7.90 -26.81 9.88
N ASP A 176 9.14 -27.22 9.67
CA ASP A 176 10.25 -26.33 9.26
C ASP A 176 10.11 -25.70 7.88
N ASN A 177 9.18 -26.20 7.06
CA ASN A 177 8.86 -25.64 5.75
C ASN A 177 7.77 -24.55 5.79
N VAL A 178 7.24 -24.22 6.97
CA VAL A 178 6.16 -23.25 7.15
C VAL A 178 6.70 -21.97 7.78
N TYR A 179 6.49 -20.88 7.06
CA TYR A 179 6.78 -19.50 7.47
C TYR A 179 5.46 -18.72 7.53
N THR A 180 5.46 -17.56 8.17
CA THR A 180 4.29 -16.68 8.14
C THR A 180 4.69 -15.23 7.93
N THR A 181 3.92 -14.53 7.12
CA THR A 181 4.05 -13.06 6.96
C THR A 181 3.29 -12.29 8.04
N ARG A 182 2.61 -12.99 8.96
CA ARG A 182 1.92 -12.38 10.08
C ARG A 182 2.84 -12.32 11.30
N PRO A 183 2.85 -11.18 12.00
CA PRO A 183 3.50 -11.11 13.31
C PRO A 183 2.79 -12.03 14.30
N SER A 184 3.58 -12.75 15.10
CA SER A 184 3.07 -13.75 16.03
C SER A 184 2.32 -13.14 17.22
N GLN A 185 1.39 -13.91 17.79
CA GLN A 185 0.71 -13.55 19.05
C GLN A 185 1.69 -13.49 20.22
N ASP A 186 2.48 -14.54 20.40
CA ASP A 186 3.34 -14.76 21.57
C ASP A 186 4.68 -14.03 21.51
N GLU A 187 5.23 -13.83 20.31
CA GLU A 187 6.54 -13.16 20.14
C GLU A 187 6.46 -11.67 19.87
N VAL A 188 5.33 -11.20 19.32
CA VAL A 188 5.20 -9.79 18.92
C VAL A 188 4.05 -9.12 19.66
N ARG A 189 2.82 -9.61 19.52
CA ARG A 189 1.65 -8.92 20.07
C ARG A 189 1.66 -8.86 21.59
N ALA A 190 1.73 -10.00 22.26
CA ALA A 190 1.69 -10.07 23.72
C ALA A 190 2.88 -9.35 24.39
N PRO A 191 4.14 -9.50 23.94
CA PRO A 191 5.26 -8.75 24.50
C PRO A 191 5.11 -7.24 24.32
N VAL A 192 4.71 -6.75 23.13
CA VAL A 192 4.51 -5.30 22.91
C VAL A 192 3.34 -4.77 23.75
N MET A 193 2.23 -5.51 23.84
CA MET A 193 1.09 -5.12 24.66
C MET A 193 1.46 -5.06 26.15
N SER A 194 2.18 -6.06 26.65
CA SER A 194 2.63 -6.12 28.05
C SER A 194 3.65 -5.01 28.35
N GLU A 195 4.63 -4.82 27.48
CA GLU A 195 5.64 -3.79 27.65
C GLU A 195 5.03 -2.39 27.60
N PHE A 196 4.16 -2.11 26.62
CA PHE A 196 3.41 -0.85 26.56
C PHE A 196 2.61 -0.60 27.84
N THR A 197 1.88 -1.60 28.32
CA THR A 197 1.08 -1.52 29.55
C THR A 197 1.97 -1.17 30.75
N ARG A 198 3.14 -1.79 30.89
CA ARG A 198 4.12 -1.48 31.95
C ARG A 198 4.70 -0.07 31.78
N THR A 199 5.12 0.32 30.58
CA THR A 199 5.75 1.62 30.32
C THR A 199 4.80 2.80 30.57
N ILE A 200 3.52 2.67 30.22
CA ILE A 200 2.52 3.71 30.48
C ILE A 200 2.09 3.76 31.96
N GLY A 201 2.41 2.70 32.72
CA GLY A 201 2.23 2.67 34.18
C GLY A 201 0.97 1.96 34.68
N TYR A 202 0.27 1.22 33.82
CA TYR A 202 -0.82 0.34 34.25
C TYR A 202 -0.26 -0.86 35.04
N GLN A 203 -0.87 -1.19 36.16
CA GLN A 203 -0.40 -2.17 37.15
C GLN A 203 -1.34 -3.36 37.32
N ARG A 204 -2.61 -3.26 36.91
CA ARG A 204 -3.65 -4.26 37.18
C ARG A 204 -4.35 -4.69 35.88
N PRO A 205 -3.62 -5.27 34.91
CA PRO A 205 -4.23 -5.70 33.66
C PRO A 205 -5.16 -6.90 33.88
N ALA A 206 -6.34 -6.86 33.26
CA ALA A 206 -7.23 -8.02 33.13
C ALA A 206 -7.37 -8.44 31.67
N TYR A 207 -7.74 -9.70 31.45
CA TYR A 207 -8.02 -10.26 30.14
C TYR A 207 -9.52 -10.57 30.01
N PHE A 208 -10.11 -10.15 28.89
CA PHE A 208 -11.49 -10.47 28.53
C PHE A 208 -11.56 -10.99 27.09
N GLY A 209 -11.77 -12.30 26.90
CA GLY A 209 -11.68 -12.95 25.60
C GLY A 209 -12.83 -13.90 25.26
N ARG A 210 -12.75 -14.52 24.07
CA ARG A 210 -13.68 -15.56 23.63
C ARG A 210 -13.21 -16.93 24.09
N ASN A 211 -14.12 -17.68 24.69
CA ASN A 211 -13.90 -19.07 25.03
C ASN A 211 -13.83 -19.94 23.76
N GLY A 212 -12.87 -20.86 23.70
CA GLY A 212 -12.69 -21.81 22.57
C GLY A 212 -12.17 -21.18 21.27
N SER A 213 -11.70 -19.93 21.30
CA SER A 213 -11.11 -19.26 20.14
C SER A 213 -9.59 -19.42 20.15
N VAL A 214 -9.05 -20.17 19.18
CA VAL A 214 -7.60 -20.39 19.01
C VAL A 214 -6.80 -19.07 19.04
N PHE A 215 -7.34 -18.01 18.44
CA PHE A 215 -6.72 -16.69 18.47
C PHE A 215 -6.75 -16.05 19.86
N SER A 216 -7.90 -16.11 20.53
CA SER A 216 -8.10 -15.52 21.85
C SER A 216 -7.21 -16.22 22.88
N ASP A 217 -7.26 -17.55 22.90
CA ASP A 217 -6.52 -18.37 23.85
C ASP A 217 -5.00 -18.18 23.71
N ALA A 218 -4.47 -18.19 22.48
CA ALA A 218 -3.05 -17.96 22.25
C ALA A 218 -2.57 -16.58 22.74
N LEU A 219 -3.40 -15.53 22.58
CA LEU A 219 -3.06 -14.20 23.09
C LEU A 219 -3.15 -14.15 24.63
N ALA A 220 -4.14 -14.80 25.24
CA ALA A 220 -4.26 -14.89 26.69
C ALA A 220 -3.03 -15.53 27.31
N ASP A 221 -2.58 -16.66 26.75
CA ASP A 221 -1.41 -17.40 27.23
C ASP A 221 -0.12 -16.58 27.02
N GLY A 222 0.03 -15.92 25.86
CA GLY A 222 1.13 -15.02 25.60
C GLY A 222 1.20 -13.85 26.59
N LEU A 223 0.05 -13.23 26.93
CA LEU A 223 -0.02 -12.14 27.90
C LEU A 223 0.29 -12.60 29.31
N LYS A 224 -0.20 -13.77 29.74
CA LYS A 224 0.17 -14.36 31.04
C LYS A 224 1.67 -14.61 31.13
N LYS A 225 2.28 -15.14 30.06
CA LYS A 225 3.73 -15.34 29.99
C LYS A 225 4.50 -14.01 30.07
N ALA A 226 4.04 -12.98 29.37
CA ALA A 226 4.72 -11.68 29.30
C ALA A 226 4.63 -10.86 30.61
N HIS A 227 3.49 -10.96 31.31
CA HIS A 227 3.27 -10.32 32.62
C HIS A 227 3.80 -11.13 33.81
N GLY A 228 4.01 -12.44 33.62
CA GLY A 228 4.41 -13.36 34.69
C GLY A 228 3.21 -13.90 35.48
N GLU A 229 3.48 -14.90 36.33
CA GLU A 229 2.45 -15.51 37.19
C GLU A 229 1.81 -14.46 38.10
N GLY A 230 0.48 -14.42 38.13
CA GLY A 230 -0.29 -13.44 38.92
C GLY A 230 -0.30 -12.00 38.36
N GLY A 231 0.38 -11.73 37.24
CA GLY A 231 0.42 -10.41 36.62
C GLY A 231 -0.89 -9.97 35.96
N ILE A 232 -1.77 -10.92 35.62
CA ILE A 232 -3.13 -10.66 35.13
C ILE A 232 -4.12 -10.84 36.28
N VAL A 233 -4.83 -9.78 36.67
CA VAL A 233 -5.72 -9.77 37.86
C VAL A 233 -7.03 -10.54 37.68
N ALA A 234 -7.47 -10.71 36.43
CA ALA A 234 -8.61 -11.54 36.05
C ALA A 234 -8.47 -12.04 34.60
N ASP A 235 -8.80 -13.31 34.37
CA ASP A 235 -8.93 -13.92 33.03
C ASP A 235 -10.37 -14.39 32.85
N VAL A 236 -11.17 -13.58 32.16
CA VAL A 236 -12.58 -13.82 31.91
C VAL A 236 -12.77 -14.20 30.45
N LYS A 237 -13.44 -15.32 30.19
CA LYS A 237 -13.75 -15.79 28.84
C LYS A 237 -15.23 -16.04 28.68
N ILE A 238 -15.78 -15.65 27.53
CA ILE A 238 -17.20 -15.82 27.21
C ILE A 238 -17.40 -16.69 25.97
N SER A 239 -18.40 -17.55 26.01
CA SER A 239 -18.85 -18.29 24.83
C SER A 239 -19.68 -17.38 23.93
N ALA A 240 -19.51 -17.53 22.63
CA ALA A 240 -20.27 -16.78 21.63
C ALA A 240 -20.71 -17.72 20.51
N GLU A 241 -22.00 -17.67 20.16
CA GLU A 241 -22.60 -18.40 19.04
C GLU A 241 -23.01 -17.40 17.96
N ASP A 242 -22.66 -17.66 16.70
CA ASP A 242 -22.91 -16.74 15.57
C ASP A 242 -22.45 -15.28 15.81
N ASP A 243 -21.32 -15.13 16.53
CA ASP A 243 -20.78 -13.85 16.98
C ASP A 243 -21.75 -13.01 17.83
N LYS A 244 -22.64 -13.69 18.57
CA LYS A 244 -23.52 -13.11 19.60
C LYS A 244 -23.23 -13.75 20.96
N VAL A 245 -23.50 -12.97 22.00
CA VAL A 245 -23.30 -13.38 23.40
C VAL A 245 -24.63 -13.20 24.13
N ALA A 246 -24.98 -14.15 24.99
CA ALA A 246 -26.13 -14.02 25.87
C ALA A 246 -25.94 -12.82 26.82
N PRO A 247 -26.89 -11.87 26.93
CA PRO A 247 -26.77 -10.69 27.78
C PRO A 247 -26.38 -10.99 29.23
N GLU A 248 -26.89 -12.11 29.77
CA GLU A 248 -26.68 -12.56 31.14
C GLU A 248 -25.23 -13.02 31.36
N ALA A 249 -24.66 -13.73 30.37
CA ALA A 249 -23.27 -14.16 30.40
C ALA A 249 -22.32 -12.95 30.30
N LEU A 250 -22.67 -11.96 29.48
CA LEU A 250 -21.92 -10.71 29.37
C LEU A 250 -21.97 -9.92 30.69
N ALA A 251 -23.15 -9.82 31.32
CA ALA A 251 -23.31 -9.13 32.60
C ALA A 251 -22.47 -9.78 33.73
N GLU A 252 -22.46 -11.11 33.83
CA GLU A 252 -21.65 -11.81 34.84
C GLU A 252 -20.13 -11.67 34.57
N ALA A 253 -19.72 -11.68 33.29
CA ALA A 253 -18.34 -11.42 32.91
C ALA A 253 -17.89 -10.02 33.34
N ILE A 254 -18.71 -8.99 33.07
CA ILE A 254 -18.43 -7.60 33.45
C ILE A 254 -18.39 -7.44 34.97
N LYS A 255 -19.31 -8.06 35.71
CA LYS A 255 -19.32 -8.07 37.17
C LYS A 255 -18.04 -8.69 37.74
N THR A 256 -17.58 -9.80 37.15
CA THR A 256 -16.31 -10.45 37.53
C THR A 256 -15.12 -9.55 37.28
N LEU A 257 -15.04 -8.92 36.10
CA LEU A 257 -13.99 -7.96 35.77
C LEU A 257 -13.99 -6.77 36.74
N LYS A 258 -15.15 -6.18 37.00
CA LYS A 258 -15.30 -5.05 37.93
C LYS A 258 -14.85 -5.41 39.35
N ALA A 259 -15.16 -6.62 39.83
CA ALA A 259 -14.73 -7.10 41.14
C ALA A 259 -13.21 -7.24 41.28
N SER A 260 -12.50 -7.45 40.17
CA SER A 260 -11.02 -7.52 40.15
C SER A 260 -10.33 -6.15 40.09
N ASP A 261 -11.10 -5.05 39.95
CA ASP A 261 -10.60 -3.66 39.90
C ASP A 261 -9.42 -3.45 38.94
N PRO A 262 -9.55 -3.77 37.63
CA PRO A 262 -8.48 -3.59 36.67
C PRO A 262 -8.36 -2.13 36.22
N ASP A 263 -7.13 -1.68 35.98
CA ASP A 263 -6.85 -0.36 35.40
C ASP A 263 -6.79 -0.40 33.86
N ILE A 264 -6.56 -1.58 33.29
CA ILE A 264 -6.64 -1.85 31.85
C ILE A 264 -7.22 -3.24 31.57
N VAL A 265 -8.01 -3.37 30.50
CA VAL A 265 -8.57 -4.65 30.03
C VAL A 265 -8.10 -4.94 28.60
N TYR A 266 -7.44 -6.08 28.42
CA TYR A 266 -7.16 -6.67 27.11
C TYR A 266 -8.45 -7.32 26.56
N LEU A 267 -9.07 -6.68 25.56
CA LEU A 267 -10.39 -7.05 25.06
C LEU A 267 -10.30 -7.76 23.71
N THR A 268 -10.52 -9.08 23.72
CA THR A 268 -10.34 -10.00 22.58
C THR A 268 -11.66 -10.69 22.21
N LEU A 269 -12.70 -9.89 21.96
CA LEU A 269 -14.06 -10.40 21.66
C LEU A 269 -14.40 -10.43 20.16
N GLY A 270 -13.58 -9.79 19.32
CA GLY A 270 -13.84 -9.62 17.90
C GLY A 270 -14.83 -8.48 17.61
N SER A 271 -14.74 -7.92 16.39
CA SER A 271 -15.35 -6.62 16.07
C SER A 271 -16.87 -6.54 16.20
N ARG A 272 -17.60 -7.67 16.17
CA ARG A 272 -19.06 -7.67 16.32
C ARG A 272 -19.52 -7.63 17.78
N ILE A 273 -18.76 -8.23 18.70
CA ILE A 273 -19.13 -8.36 20.12
C ILE A 273 -18.53 -7.20 20.94
N THR A 274 -17.37 -6.70 20.53
CA THR A 274 -16.66 -5.62 21.24
C THR A 274 -17.54 -4.38 21.52
N PRO A 275 -18.34 -3.85 20.58
CA PRO A 275 -19.18 -2.68 20.86
C PRO A 275 -20.19 -2.92 21.98
N ASP A 276 -20.90 -4.06 21.95
CA ASP A 276 -21.91 -4.40 22.97
C ASP A 276 -21.27 -4.60 24.35
N ALA A 277 -20.09 -5.21 24.39
CA ALA A 277 -19.33 -5.35 25.63
C ALA A 277 -18.92 -4.00 26.21
N ILE A 278 -18.43 -3.07 25.38
CA ILE A 278 -18.06 -1.72 25.83
C ILE A 278 -19.29 -0.94 26.35
N LYS A 279 -20.42 -1.04 25.66
CA LYS A 279 -21.68 -0.41 26.11
C LYS A 279 -22.13 -0.94 27.47
N ALA A 280 -22.16 -2.26 27.65
CA ALA A 280 -22.52 -2.87 28.93
C ALA A 280 -21.53 -2.51 30.07
N MET A 281 -20.25 -2.33 29.74
CA MET A 281 -19.25 -1.81 30.70
C MET A 281 -19.57 -0.37 31.11
N GLN A 282 -19.90 0.52 30.16
CA GLN A 282 -20.28 1.91 30.45
C GLN A 282 -21.56 2.01 31.28
N GLU A 283 -22.60 1.23 30.96
CA GLU A 283 -23.88 1.20 31.68
C GLU A 283 -23.74 0.80 33.15
N THR A 284 -22.72 0.00 33.48
CA THR A 284 -22.41 -0.43 34.85
C THR A 284 -21.39 0.47 35.55
N GLY A 285 -21.00 1.59 34.94
CA GLY A 285 -20.00 2.52 35.46
C GLY A 285 -18.59 1.94 35.53
N PHE A 286 -18.25 0.97 34.68
CA PHE A 286 -16.95 0.32 34.62
C PHE A 286 -16.21 0.73 33.34
N SER A 287 -15.26 1.66 33.46
CA SER A 287 -14.54 2.23 32.30
C SER A 287 -13.02 2.22 32.49
N PRO A 288 -12.38 1.04 32.57
CA PRO A 288 -10.92 0.92 32.60
C PRO A 288 -10.33 1.40 31.25
N ALA A 289 -9.01 1.52 31.15
CA ALA A 289 -8.41 1.62 29.82
C ALA A 289 -8.67 0.32 29.05
N LEU A 290 -8.81 0.38 27.73
CA LEU A 290 -9.04 -0.79 26.90
C LEU A 290 -7.88 -1.00 25.96
N PHE A 291 -7.47 -2.24 25.74
CA PHE A 291 -6.57 -2.60 24.66
C PHE A 291 -7.26 -3.67 23.81
N ILE A 292 -7.77 -3.28 22.65
CA ILE A 292 -8.59 -4.13 21.79
C ILE A 292 -7.76 -4.85 20.72
N THR A 293 -8.16 -6.05 20.33
CA THR A 293 -7.57 -6.75 19.16
C THR A 293 -8.30 -6.44 17.85
N GLY A 294 -9.43 -5.73 17.93
CA GLY A 294 -10.19 -5.21 16.79
C GLY A 294 -9.64 -3.88 16.28
N ARG A 295 -10.47 -3.14 15.53
CA ARG A 295 -10.15 -1.78 15.07
C ARG A 295 -11.01 -0.77 15.81
N ILE A 296 -10.39 0.29 16.30
CA ILE A 296 -11.06 1.43 16.92
C ILE A 296 -12.00 2.08 15.89
N SER A 297 -11.59 2.16 14.62
CA SER A 297 -12.42 2.67 13.52
C SER A 297 -13.62 1.78 13.17
N SER A 298 -13.70 0.56 13.71
CA SER A 298 -14.89 -0.29 13.60
C SER A 298 -15.85 -0.15 14.78
N LEU A 299 -15.50 0.66 15.79
CA LEU A 299 -16.42 0.98 16.89
C LEU A 299 -17.45 2.02 16.41
N PRO A 300 -18.70 1.96 16.90
CA PRO A 300 -19.67 3.02 16.68
C PRO A 300 -19.16 4.38 17.16
N GLU A 301 -19.48 5.46 16.44
CA GLU A 301 -19.10 6.84 16.80
C GLU A 301 -19.52 7.23 18.22
N GLU A 302 -20.69 6.72 18.64
CA GLU A 302 -21.19 6.87 20.01
C GLU A 302 -20.16 6.41 21.05
N ILE A 303 -19.50 5.26 20.82
CA ILE A 303 -18.49 4.72 21.72
C ILE A 303 -17.22 5.55 21.64
N THR A 304 -16.77 5.90 20.42
CA THR A 304 -15.51 6.65 20.25
C THR A 304 -15.58 8.06 20.84
N HIS A 305 -16.76 8.64 20.98
CA HIS A 305 -16.96 9.94 21.62
C HIS A 305 -17.28 9.86 23.12
N SER A 306 -17.95 8.79 23.59
CA SER A 306 -18.44 8.69 24.97
C SER A 306 -17.53 7.92 25.92
N TYR A 307 -16.58 7.11 25.41
CA TYR A 307 -15.74 6.30 26.29
C TYR A 307 -14.82 7.19 27.14
N SER A 308 -14.94 7.07 28.46
CA SER A 308 -14.34 8.00 29.43
C SER A 308 -12.84 7.77 29.69
N ASN A 309 -12.22 6.80 29.00
CA ASN A 309 -10.83 6.42 29.18
C ASN A 309 -10.15 6.15 27.82
N ALA A 310 -8.86 5.84 27.82
CA ALA A 310 -8.13 5.55 26.59
C ALA A 310 -8.49 4.16 26.02
N ILE A 311 -8.61 4.08 24.70
CA ILE A 311 -8.68 2.81 23.96
C ILE A 311 -7.42 2.67 23.10
N TYR A 312 -6.74 1.54 23.23
CA TYR A 312 -5.53 1.19 22.50
C TYR A 312 -5.79 0.06 21.51
N GLN A 313 -5.04 0.05 20.42
CA GLN A 313 -4.97 -1.07 19.48
C GLN A 313 -3.54 -1.20 18.92
N LEU A 314 -3.21 -2.40 18.42
CA LEU A 314 -2.03 -2.58 17.59
C LEU A 314 -2.40 -2.40 16.10
N ALA A 315 -1.60 -1.65 15.37
CA ALA A 315 -1.71 -1.45 13.93
C ALA A 315 -0.37 -1.77 13.24
N TRP A 316 -0.43 -2.14 11.96
CA TRP A 316 0.75 -2.39 11.13
C TRP A 316 0.72 -1.50 9.89
N ASP A 317 -0.40 -1.53 9.17
CA ASP A 317 -0.48 -0.95 7.83
C ASP A 317 -1.41 0.28 7.74
N ASP A 318 -2.25 0.48 8.75
CA ASP A 318 -3.34 1.47 8.76
C ASP A 318 -3.13 2.39 9.97
N LEU A 319 -2.27 3.41 9.79
CA LEU A 319 -1.87 4.34 10.84
C LEU A 319 -2.67 5.65 10.72
N PRO A 320 -3.01 6.31 11.84
CA PRO A 320 -3.75 7.57 11.78
C PRO A 320 -2.94 8.66 11.06
N GLU A 321 -3.43 9.09 9.90
CA GLU A 321 -2.86 10.21 9.11
C GLU A 321 -1.44 9.97 8.55
N VAL A 322 -0.96 8.72 8.62
CA VAL A 322 0.35 8.27 8.11
C VAL A 322 0.13 7.06 7.23
N TYR A 323 0.69 7.10 6.03
CA TYR A 323 0.39 6.12 4.99
C TYR A 323 1.63 5.37 4.53
N ASN A 324 1.47 4.17 3.99
CA ASN A 324 2.57 3.46 3.32
C ASN A 324 2.98 4.24 2.05
N ASN A 325 4.19 4.79 2.07
CA ASN A 325 4.68 5.69 1.02
C ASN A 325 4.81 4.99 -0.34
N ARG A 326 5.18 3.69 -0.35
CA ARG A 326 5.31 2.88 -1.58
C ARG A 326 3.97 2.69 -2.27
N ILE A 327 2.92 2.38 -1.49
CA ILE A 327 1.54 2.28 -2.00
C ILE A 327 1.07 3.64 -2.52
N HIS A 328 1.21 4.70 -1.70
CA HIS A 328 0.70 6.02 -2.08
C HIS A 328 1.36 6.56 -3.34
N LYS A 329 2.69 6.45 -3.48
CA LYS A 329 3.42 6.84 -4.70
C LYS A 329 2.97 6.04 -5.93
N ARG A 330 2.51 4.80 -5.76
CA ARG A 330 1.95 4.00 -6.85
C ARG A 330 0.54 4.44 -7.21
N LEU A 331 -0.33 4.65 -6.22
CA LEU A 331 -1.71 5.07 -6.43
C LEU A 331 -1.81 6.48 -7.01
N SER A 332 -0.92 7.40 -6.61
CA SER A 332 -0.89 8.76 -7.17
C SER A 332 -0.57 8.81 -8.67
N LYS A 333 -0.08 7.71 -9.24
CA LYS A 333 0.28 7.58 -10.65
C LYS A 333 -0.72 6.74 -11.45
N ALA A 334 -1.67 6.09 -10.79
CA ALA A 334 -2.52 5.09 -11.41
C ALA A 334 -3.93 5.61 -11.69
N ASP A 335 -4.63 4.93 -12.59
CA ASP A 335 -6.06 5.18 -12.82
C ASP A 335 -6.87 4.77 -11.58
N PRO A 336 -7.65 5.66 -10.95
CA PRO A 336 -8.46 5.34 -9.78
C PRO A 336 -9.39 4.13 -9.95
N GLU A 337 -9.93 3.91 -11.14
CA GLU A 337 -10.85 2.79 -11.41
C GLU A 337 -10.14 1.43 -11.36
N ASP A 338 -8.88 1.37 -11.80
CA ASP A 338 -8.06 0.16 -11.79
C ASP A 338 -7.62 -0.27 -10.38
N TRP A 339 -7.72 0.63 -9.41
CA TRP A 339 -7.21 0.46 -8.05
C TRP A 339 -8.28 0.53 -6.96
N SER A 340 -9.55 0.49 -7.36
CA SER A 340 -10.69 0.40 -6.45
C SER A 340 -11.26 -1.02 -6.43
N PHE A 341 -11.07 -1.73 -5.31
CA PHE A 341 -11.43 -3.14 -5.17
C PHE A 341 -12.70 -3.38 -4.34
N GLU A 342 -13.10 -2.41 -3.52
CA GLU A 342 -14.23 -2.56 -2.60
C GLU A 342 -15.59 -2.22 -3.24
N GLY A 343 -16.67 -2.49 -2.50
CA GLY A 343 -17.96 -1.83 -2.75
C GLY A 343 -18.97 -2.60 -3.60
N THR A 344 -18.61 -3.79 -4.10
CA THR A 344 -19.59 -4.66 -4.78
C THR A 344 -20.59 -5.20 -3.76
N LYS A 345 -21.89 -5.04 -4.02
CA LYS A 345 -22.96 -5.60 -3.16
C LYS A 345 -22.86 -7.12 -3.13
N VAL A 346 -22.90 -7.72 -1.94
CA VAL A 346 -23.00 -9.18 -1.75
C VAL A 346 -24.49 -9.53 -1.59
N PRO A 347 -25.16 -10.07 -2.62
CA PRO A 347 -26.63 -10.17 -2.61
C PRO A 347 -27.18 -11.11 -1.54
N ASN A 348 -26.42 -12.15 -1.20
CA ASN A 348 -26.83 -13.21 -0.28
C ASN A 348 -26.37 -12.99 1.16
N ALA A 349 -25.80 -11.81 1.48
CA ALA A 349 -25.32 -11.54 2.82
C ALA A 349 -26.48 -11.61 3.84
N PRO A 350 -26.33 -12.31 4.98
CA PRO A 350 -27.41 -12.49 5.95
C PRO A 350 -28.02 -11.18 6.47
N GLY A 351 -27.21 -10.11 6.51
CA GLY A 351 -27.66 -8.79 6.94
C GLY A 351 -28.74 -8.17 6.05
N TRP A 352 -28.86 -8.56 4.77
CA TRP A 352 -29.95 -8.07 3.91
C TRP A 352 -31.29 -8.63 4.35
N ALA A 353 -31.36 -9.93 4.65
CA ALA A 353 -32.58 -10.57 5.15
C ALA A 353 -32.97 -10.07 6.55
N LYS A 354 -31.98 -9.66 7.35
CA LYS A 354 -32.15 -9.16 8.72
C LYS A 354 -32.40 -7.64 8.81
N GLY A 355 -32.35 -6.91 7.69
CA GLY A 355 -32.47 -5.45 7.67
C GLY A 355 -31.27 -4.70 8.28
N GLU A 356 -30.16 -5.39 8.54
CA GLU A 356 -28.92 -4.82 9.10
C GLU A 356 -28.08 -4.13 8.01
N CYS A 357 -28.21 -4.58 6.75
CA CYS A 357 -27.51 -3.99 5.61
C CYS A 357 -28.19 -2.72 5.09
N LYS A 358 -27.40 -1.67 4.85
CA LYS A 358 -27.85 -0.42 4.21
C LYS A 358 -27.36 -0.33 2.78
N ALA A 359 -28.19 0.17 1.87
CA ALA A 359 -27.78 0.49 0.50
C ALA A 359 -26.72 1.62 0.52
N ARG A 360 -25.59 1.44 -0.18
CA ARG A 360 -24.59 2.48 -0.43
C ARG A 360 -25.07 3.32 -1.62
N ASP A 361 -24.76 4.61 -1.59
CA ASP A 361 -24.96 5.48 -2.74
C ASP A 361 -23.90 5.16 -3.80
N LEU A 362 -24.32 4.59 -4.92
CA LEU A 362 -23.44 4.19 -6.03
C LEU A 362 -23.13 5.36 -6.98
N SER A 363 -23.64 6.56 -6.72
CA SER A 363 -23.37 7.75 -7.54
C SER A 363 -22.01 8.39 -7.26
N LEU A 364 -21.39 8.08 -6.11
CA LEU A 364 -20.05 8.55 -5.78
C LEU A 364 -19.00 7.65 -6.46
N PRO A 365 -18.03 8.22 -7.19
CA PRO A 365 -16.93 7.43 -7.72
C PRO A 365 -16.16 6.77 -6.57
N PRO A 366 -15.66 5.54 -6.75
CA PRO A 366 -14.89 4.88 -5.71
C PRO A 366 -13.62 5.67 -5.40
N ASP A 367 -13.33 5.84 -4.11
CA ASP A 367 -12.11 6.49 -3.65
C ASP A 367 -11.01 5.42 -3.46
N PRO A 368 -9.98 5.36 -4.33
CA PRO A 368 -8.90 4.38 -4.19
C PRO A 368 -8.09 4.59 -2.90
N MET A 369 -8.19 5.77 -2.28
CA MET A 369 -7.49 6.15 -1.05
C MET A 369 -8.35 5.92 0.21
N SER A 370 -9.56 5.35 0.07
CA SER A 370 -10.38 4.99 1.22
C SER A 370 -9.62 4.01 2.12
N ALA A 371 -9.81 4.12 3.44
CA ALA A 371 -9.15 3.21 4.38
C ALA A 371 -9.57 1.74 4.15
N GLU A 372 -10.80 1.48 3.68
CA GLU A 372 -11.25 0.13 3.32
C GLU A 372 -10.47 -0.41 2.11
N ASN A 373 -10.36 0.39 1.05
CA ASN A 373 -9.65 0.01 -0.16
C ASN A 373 -8.14 -0.13 0.04
N LEU A 374 -7.50 0.79 0.78
CA LEU A 374 -6.07 0.70 1.10
C LEU A 374 -5.73 -0.60 1.85
N ARG A 375 -6.64 -1.12 2.68
CA ARG A 375 -6.47 -2.44 3.33
C ARG A 375 -6.57 -3.59 2.35
N ALA A 376 -7.46 -3.51 1.37
CA ALA A 376 -7.53 -4.49 0.28
C ALA A 376 -6.22 -4.49 -0.51
N ILE A 377 -5.74 -3.30 -0.91
CA ILE A 377 -4.47 -3.12 -1.62
C ILE A 377 -3.30 -3.67 -0.80
N ALA A 378 -3.19 -3.30 0.48
CA ALA A 378 -2.14 -3.80 1.38
C ALA A 378 -2.13 -5.33 1.44
N THR A 379 -3.31 -5.95 1.56
CA THR A 379 -3.44 -7.42 1.56
C THR A 379 -3.00 -8.01 0.22
N GLY A 380 -3.45 -7.43 -0.90
CA GLY A 380 -3.05 -7.90 -2.23
C GLY A 380 -1.55 -7.75 -2.50
N ALA A 381 -0.96 -6.65 -2.04
CA ALA A 381 0.44 -6.33 -2.22
C ALA A 381 1.33 -7.21 -1.33
N GLN A 382 0.88 -7.55 -0.11
CA GLN A 382 1.50 -8.58 0.73
C GLN A 382 1.58 -9.94 0.00
N TYR A 383 0.51 -10.39 -0.67
CA TYR A 383 0.52 -11.64 -1.43
C TYR A 383 1.42 -11.57 -2.67
N ALA A 384 1.47 -10.42 -3.35
CA ALA A 384 2.41 -10.19 -4.44
C ALA A 384 3.87 -10.28 -3.95
N ASP A 385 4.20 -9.65 -2.82
CA ASP A 385 5.54 -9.72 -2.24
C ASP A 385 5.94 -11.16 -1.87
N MET A 386 5.01 -12.00 -1.39
CA MET A 386 5.29 -13.44 -1.16
C MET A 386 5.67 -14.18 -2.46
N ILE A 387 5.00 -13.87 -3.58
CA ILE A 387 5.34 -14.44 -4.89
C ILE A 387 6.72 -13.94 -5.35
N GLY A 388 6.98 -12.64 -5.19
CA GLY A 388 8.26 -12.02 -5.51
C GLY A 388 9.42 -12.64 -4.71
N LEU A 389 9.22 -12.87 -3.41
CA LEU A 389 10.17 -13.51 -2.51
C LEU A 389 10.50 -14.95 -2.94
N LEU A 390 9.49 -15.75 -3.29
CA LEU A 390 9.68 -17.12 -3.78
C LEU A 390 10.44 -17.16 -5.12
N ALA A 391 10.14 -16.24 -6.03
CA ALA A 391 10.86 -16.16 -7.29
C ALA A 391 12.31 -15.68 -7.10
N ALA A 392 12.53 -14.69 -6.22
CA ALA A 392 13.86 -14.18 -5.91
C ALA A 392 14.75 -15.25 -5.27
N THR A 393 14.23 -15.99 -4.29
CA THR A 393 14.92 -17.12 -3.65
C THR A 393 15.13 -18.28 -4.63
N GLY A 394 14.10 -18.67 -5.38
CA GLY A 394 14.17 -19.78 -6.33
C GLY A 394 15.19 -19.57 -7.45
N ARG A 395 15.40 -18.32 -7.91
CA ARG A 395 16.40 -17.97 -8.92
C ARG A 395 17.85 -18.13 -8.45
N GLN A 396 18.09 -18.23 -7.14
CA GLN A 396 19.42 -18.44 -6.57
C GLN A 396 19.82 -19.92 -6.56
N ALA A 397 18.92 -20.83 -6.89
CA ALA A 397 19.25 -22.24 -7.01
C ALA A 397 20.29 -22.47 -8.13
N PRO A 398 21.10 -23.54 -8.04
CA PRO A 398 21.95 -23.95 -9.15
C PRO A 398 21.13 -24.14 -10.43
N ARG A 399 21.66 -23.65 -11.57
CA ARG A 399 21.00 -23.85 -12.87
C ARG A 399 20.81 -25.35 -13.14
N GLY A 400 19.63 -25.74 -13.60
CA GLY A 400 19.26 -27.14 -13.81
C GLY A 400 18.71 -27.87 -12.58
N SER A 401 18.53 -27.18 -11.44
CA SER A 401 17.87 -27.75 -10.27
C SER A 401 16.46 -28.27 -10.61
N ASP A 402 16.15 -29.47 -10.12
CA ASP A 402 14.80 -30.02 -10.18
C ASP A 402 13.87 -29.30 -9.19
N LEU A 403 12.59 -29.68 -9.17
CA LEU A 403 11.60 -29.06 -8.29
C LEU A 403 11.98 -29.17 -6.80
N ARG A 404 12.57 -30.29 -6.39
CA ARG A 404 12.99 -30.51 -5.00
C ARG A 404 14.18 -29.62 -4.63
N GLY A 405 15.15 -29.47 -5.53
CA GLY A 405 16.29 -28.57 -5.38
C GLY A 405 15.85 -27.11 -5.24
N LEU A 406 14.89 -26.67 -6.07
CA LEU A 406 14.30 -25.34 -5.96
C LEU A 406 13.64 -25.12 -4.59
N ARG A 407 12.79 -26.06 -4.14
CA ARG A 407 12.13 -26.00 -2.82
C ARG A 407 13.15 -25.93 -1.68
N ALA A 408 14.19 -26.76 -1.73
CA ALA A 408 15.25 -26.80 -0.72
C ALA A 408 16.03 -25.47 -0.66
N GLU A 409 16.36 -24.89 -1.81
CA GLU A 409 17.05 -23.60 -1.86
C GLU A 409 16.16 -22.47 -1.31
N ILE A 410 14.88 -22.44 -1.66
CA ILE A 410 13.94 -21.45 -1.12
C ILE A 410 13.94 -21.50 0.42
N LEU A 411 13.74 -22.69 1.01
CA LEU A 411 13.72 -22.86 2.46
C LEU A 411 15.05 -22.44 3.10
N LYS A 412 16.17 -22.85 2.51
CA LYS A 412 17.50 -22.47 2.98
C LYS A 412 17.67 -20.94 3.03
N ARG A 413 17.27 -20.24 1.97
CA ARG A 413 17.41 -18.78 1.85
C ARG A 413 16.47 -18.03 2.79
N LEU A 414 15.25 -18.51 2.99
CA LEU A 414 14.35 -17.97 4.01
C LEU A 414 14.94 -18.07 5.43
N GLN A 415 15.66 -19.16 5.73
CA GLN A 415 16.30 -19.37 7.03
C GLN A 415 17.63 -18.61 7.21
N THR A 416 18.29 -18.22 6.12
CA THR A 416 19.67 -17.68 6.16
C THR A 416 19.71 -16.22 5.72
N ASP A 417 19.52 -15.98 4.42
CA ASP A 417 19.65 -14.66 3.80
C ASP A 417 18.52 -13.71 4.20
N TYR A 418 17.32 -14.23 4.45
CA TYR A 418 16.15 -13.46 4.90
C TYR A 418 15.82 -13.68 6.38
N ALA A 419 16.81 -14.12 7.15
CA ALA A 419 16.69 -14.21 8.59
C ALA A 419 16.76 -12.82 9.22
N ALA A 420 15.93 -12.57 10.24
CA ALA A 420 15.88 -11.32 10.96
C ALA A 420 17.28 -10.92 11.47
N GLY A 421 17.67 -9.67 11.22
CA GLY A 421 18.99 -9.14 11.57
C GLY A 421 20.14 -9.56 10.65
N LYS A 422 19.94 -10.49 9.70
CA LYS A 422 20.91 -10.88 8.67
C LYS A 422 20.62 -10.25 7.31
N GLY A 423 19.34 -10.24 6.92
CA GLY A 423 18.90 -9.62 5.67
C GLY A 423 17.38 -9.50 5.60
N ALA A 424 16.91 -8.75 4.61
CA ALA A 424 15.49 -8.55 4.35
C ALA A 424 15.22 -8.54 2.85
N PHE A 425 14.11 -9.14 2.42
CA PHE A 425 13.63 -9.03 1.07
C PHE A 425 12.87 -7.71 0.91
N LYS A 426 13.34 -6.85 0.00
CA LYS A 426 12.70 -5.56 -0.31
C LYS A 426 11.50 -5.79 -1.23
N GLY A 427 10.32 -5.90 -0.64
CA GLY A 427 9.06 -6.03 -1.34
C GLY A 427 8.51 -4.69 -1.82
N SER A 428 7.49 -4.77 -2.68
CA SER A 428 6.78 -3.62 -3.21
C SER A 428 5.83 -2.97 -2.20
N PHE A 429 5.36 -3.76 -1.23
CA PHE A 429 4.54 -3.29 -0.12
C PHE A 429 5.39 -3.06 1.12
N GLU A 430 6.12 -4.09 1.51
CA GLU A 430 6.86 -4.15 2.77
C GLU A 430 8.17 -4.90 2.61
N ASN A 431 9.00 -4.77 3.62
CA ASN A 431 10.21 -5.57 3.71
C ASN A 431 9.97 -6.83 4.53
N TRP A 432 10.55 -7.95 4.10
CA TRP A 432 10.29 -9.26 4.69
C TRP A 432 11.56 -9.89 5.23
N ALA A 433 11.57 -10.12 6.54
CA ALA A 433 12.57 -10.94 7.22
C ALA A 433 11.86 -11.84 8.24
N PHE A 434 12.38 -13.04 8.46
CA PHE A 434 11.77 -14.05 9.31
C PHE A 434 12.65 -14.36 10.51
N ASP A 435 12.04 -14.49 11.68
CA ASP A 435 12.72 -14.99 12.86
C ASP A 435 13.28 -16.40 12.57
N PRO A 436 14.58 -16.68 12.83
CA PRO A 436 15.20 -17.96 12.50
C PRO A 436 14.54 -19.16 13.19
N ASP A 437 14.02 -18.95 14.41
CA ASP A 437 13.50 -20.03 15.24
C ASP A 437 12.00 -20.21 15.01
N SER A 438 11.25 -19.11 15.06
CA SER A 438 9.79 -19.17 14.97
C SER A 438 9.24 -19.11 13.54
N ARG A 439 10.07 -18.67 12.60
CA ARG A 439 9.73 -18.49 11.17
C ARG A 439 8.61 -17.48 10.95
N THR A 440 8.38 -16.59 11.91
CA THR A 440 7.40 -15.50 11.81
C THR A 440 8.04 -14.24 11.27
N ALA A 441 7.27 -13.44 10.53
CA ALA A 441 7.78 -12.17 10.02
C ALA A 441 8.07 -11.19 11.16
N THR A 442 9.28 -10.65 11.17
CA THR A 442 9.69 -9.63 12.15
C THR A 442 9.14 -8.28 11.70
N ARG A 443 7.88 -8.01 12.07
CA ARG A 443 7.19 -6.74 11.80
C ARG A 443 6.70 -6.12 13.10
N MET A 444 7.32 -5.02 13.49
CA MET A 444 6.94 -4.31 14.72
C MET A 444 5.59 -3.59 14.55
N PRO A 445 4.62 -3.81 15.45
CA PRO A 445 3.38 -3.06 15.45
C PRO A 445 3.58 -1.65 15.99
N PHE A 446 2.70 -0.76 15.56
CA PHE A 446 2.46 0.54 16.15
C PHE A 446 1.31 0.46 17.15
N VAL A 447 1.46 1.15 18.28
CA VAL A 447 0.37 1.33 19.25
C VAL A 447 -0.41 2.57 18.87
N VAL A 448 -1.68 2.40 18.52
CA VAL A 448 -2.63 3.48 18.26
C VAL A 448 -3.48 3.71 19.49
N ILE A 449 -3.73 4.97 19.83
CA ILE A 449 -4.56 5.40 20.95
C ILE A 449 -5.75 6.20 20.41
N LEU A 450 -6.93 5.98 20.99
CA LEU A 450 -8.03 6.93 21.05
C LEU A 450 -7.98 7.60 22.43
N PRO A 451 -7.45 8.83 22.54
CA PRO A 451 -7.36 9.52 23.81
C PRO A 451 -8.74 9.99 24.27
N HIS A 452 -8.94 10.01 25.58
CA HIS A 452 -10.12 10.63 26.17
C HIS A 452 -10.25 12.11 25.74
N GLY A 453 -11.43 12.47 25.24
CA GLY A 453 -11.77 13.85 24.86
C GLY A 453 -11.22 14.34 23.51
N LEU A 454 -10.32 13.59 22.85
CA LEU A 454 -9.79 14.00 21.54
C LEU A 454 -10.75 13.66 20.39
N GLY A 455 -11.56 12.60 20.54
CA GLY A 455 -12.55 12.17 19.53
C GLY A 455 -11.96 11.57 18.25
N ARG A 456 -10.63 11.41 18.17
CA ARG A 456 -9.92 10.83 17.03
C ARG A 456 -8.71 10.04 17.48
N THR A 457 -8.31 9.07 16.67
CA THR A 457 -7.13 8.24 16.91
C THR A 457 -5.83 8.96 16.53
N GLN A 458 -4.76 8.60 17.21
CA GLN A 458 -3.38 8.99 16.90
C GLN A 458 -2.42 7.88 17.34
N LEU A 459 -1.17 7.92 16.92
CA LEU A 459 -0.13 7.08 17.51
C LEU A 459 0.03 7.41 19.00
N ALA A 460 0.20 6.37 19.83
CA ALA A 460 0.50 6.52 21.25
C ALA A 460 1.87 7.19 21.43
N PRO A 461 2.10 7.95 22.53
CA PRO A 461 3.36 8.68 22.73
C PRO A 461 4.59 7.77 22.77
N VAL A 462 4.41 6.53 23.24
CA VAL A 462 5.43 5.50 23.34
C VAL A 462 5.18 4.41 22.30
N GLN A 463 6.24 4.00 21.63
CA GLN A 463 6.28 2.96 20.61
C GLN A 463 7.47 2.02 20.87
N PHE A 464 7.58 0.94 20.11
CA PHE A 464 8.65 -0.05 20.29
C PHE A 464 9.26 -0.48 18.97
N VAL A 465 10.57 -0.69 18.98
CA VAL A 465 11.33 -1.32 17.90
C VAL A 465 12.02 -2.57 18.44
N ARG A 466 12.23 -3.59 17.59
CA ARG A 466 13.00 -4.77 17.97
C ARG A 466 14.49 -4.49 17.78
N ALA A 467 15.27 -4.66 18.83
CA ALA A 467 16.72 -4.60 18.76
C ALA A 467 17.30 -5.87 18.11
N ARG A 468 18.58 -5.85 17.73
CA ARG A 468 19.26 -6.98 17.07
C ARG A 468 19.30 -8.24 17.94
N ASP A 469 19.35 -8.08 19.25
CA ASP A 469 19.32 -9.18 20.23
C ASP A 469 17.89 -9.72 20.48
N GLY A 470 16.89 -9.20 19.77
CA GLY A 470 15.50 -9.58 19.89
C GLY A 470 14.73 -8.83 20.99
N SER A 471 15.40 -8.02 21.82
CA SER A 471 14.75 -7.24 22.88
C SER A 471 13.89 -6.11 22.32
N LEU A 472 12.85 -5.72 23.08
CA LEU A 472 12.03 -4.54 22.76
C LEU A 472 12.74 -3.30 23.28
N ARG A 473 12.97 -2.34 22.38
CA ARG A 473 13.49 -1.04 22.73
C ARG A 473 12.43 0.02 22.53
N GLN A 474 12.25 0.84 23.56
CA GLN A 474 11.34 1.98 23.52
C GLN A 474 11.81 3.01 22.47
N THR A 475 10.85 3.54 21.71
CA THR A 475 10.99 4.74 20.90
C THR A 475 9.80 5.67 21.16
N SER A 476 9.93 6.94 20.75
CA SER A 476 8.93 7.97 20.98
C SER A 476 8.23 8.33 19.66
N THR A 477 6.94 8.62 19.76
CA THR A 477 6.20 9.28 18.67
C THR A 477 6.57 10.76 18.64
N MET A 478 7.03 11.22 17.49
CA MET A 478 7.29 12.62 17.19
C MET A 478 6.03 13.23 16.58
N TYR A 479 5.29 14.01 17.39
CA TYR A 479 4.15 14.77 16.89
C TYR A 479 4.68 16.02 16.19
N VAL A 480 4.68 16.01 14.85
CA VAL A 480 5.31 17.05 14.02
C VAL A 480 4.45 17.37 12.80
N ASP A 481 4.41 18.64 12.44
CA ASP A 481 3.78 19.16 11.24
C ASP A 481 4.78 19.95 10.39
N ILE A 482 4.63 19.87 9.07
CA ILE A 482 5.36 20.71 8.12
C ILE A 482 4.34 21.49 7.30
N ASP A 483 4.36 22.80 7.48
CA ASP A 483 3.49 23.74 6.80
C ASP A 483 4.29 24.47 5.70
N MET A 484 4.00 24.10 4.44
CA MET A 484 4.71 24.61 3.27
C MET A 484 4.27 26.02 2.92
N ILE A 485 5.15 27.00 3.09
CA ILE A 485 4.89 28.40 2.75
C ILE A 485 5.08 28.62 1.25
N LYS A 486 6.18 28.11 0.70
CA LYS A 486 6.57 28.37 -0.69
C LYS A 486 7.41 27.25 -1.29
N ALA A 487 7.06 26.84 -2.51
CA ALA A 487 7.86 25.95 -3.35
C ALA A 487 8.16 26.65 -4.70
N HIS A 488 9.43 26.83 -5.06
CA HIS A 488 9.81 27.62 -6.23
C HIS A 488 11.14 27.15 -6.82
N ARG A 489 11.52 27.70 -7.99
CA ARG A 489 12.75 27.30 -8.72
C ARG A 489 12.86 25.78 -8.87
N ILE A 490 11.74 25.16 -9.28
CA ILE A 490 11.68 23.74 -9.56
C ILE A 490 12.47 23.51 -10.86
N SER A 491 13.43 22.59 -10.80
CA SER A 491 14.29 22.23 -11.92
C SER A 491 14.25 20.73 -12.13
N GLU A 492 13.72 20.30 -13.27
CA GLU A 492 13.67 18.89 -13.68
C GLU A 492 15.07 18.36 -13.98
N ASN A 493 15.92 19.18 -14.59
CA ASN A 493 17.30 18.79 -14.93
C ASN A 493 18.17 18.66 -13.68
N GLU A 494 18.05 19.59 -12.72
CA GLU A 494 18.77 19.46 -11.43
C GLU A 494 18.07 18.53 -10.45
N GLN A 495 16.88 18.01 -10.80
CA GLN A 495 16.05 17.16 -9.94
C GLN A 495 15.83 17.77 -8.54
N SER A 496 15.64 19.09 -8.49
CA SER A 496 15.58 19.83 -7.22
C SER A 496 14.59 21.00 -7.23
N PHE A 497 14.19 21.45 -6.04
CA PHE A 497 13.33 22.60 -5.83
C PHE A 497 13.71 23.34 -4.55
N PHE A 498 13.40 24.64 -4.48
CA PHE A 498 13.54 25.42 -3.25
C PHE A 498 12.25 25.44 -2.47
N ALA A 499 12.34 25.19 -1.16
CA ALA A 499 11.23 25.18 -0.24
C ALA A 499 11.46 26.14 0.94
N GLU A 500 10.39 26.80 1.38
CA GLU A 500 10.30 27.53 2.65
C GLU A 500 9.08 26.99 3.41
N PHE A 501 9.26 26.62 4.67
CA PHE A 501 8.20 26.02 5.48
C PHE A 501 8.38 26.26 6.98
N TYR A 502 7.28 26.18 7.73
CA TYR A 502 7.33 26.05 9.18
C TYR A 502 7.33 24.58 9.57
N LEU A 503 8.17 24.22 10.54
CA LEU A 503 8.13 22.93 11.19
C LEU A 503 7.71 23.14 12.64
N SER A 504 6.56 22.59 13.02
CA SER A 504 6.06 22.63 14.40
C SER A 504 6.11 21.24 15.01
N MET A 505 6.68 21.12 16.20
CA MET A 505 6.83 19.84 16.89
C MET A 505 6.42 19.95 18.36
N ARG A 506 5.77 18.91 18.88
CA ARG A 506 5.47 18.84 20.31
C ARG A 506 6.74 18.51 21.09
N ALA A 507 7.06 19.31 22.10
CA ALA A 507 8.12 19.03 23.06
C ALA A 507 7.76 17.79 23.89
N ASN A 508 8.59 16.76 23.80
CA ASN A 508 8.60 15.57 24.64
C ASN A 508 10.04 15.05 24.79
N ASP A 509 10.25 14.05 25.65
CA ASP A 509 11.54 13.40 25.84
C ASP A 509 12.00 12.77 24.52
N GLY A 510 12.97 13.43 23.86
CA GLY A 510 13.55 12.99 22.60
C GLY A 510 13.08 13.73 21.34
N ALA A 511 12.07 14.62 21.40
CA ALA A 511 11.70 15.49 20.28
C ALA A 511 12.63 16.70 20.21
N SER A 512 13.63 16.60 19.32
CA SER A 512 14.51 17.70 19.04
C SER A 512 15.05 17.62 17.61
N LEU A 513 15.20 18.79 16.99
CA LEU A 513 15.63 18.91 15.60
C LEU A 513 17.09 18.46 15.41
N ASP A 514 17.91 18.41 16.47
CA ASP A 514 19.25 17.83 16.41
C ASP A 514 19.24 16.33 16.12
N ARG A 515 18.13 15.62 16.33
CA ARG A 515 17.97 14.20 16.01
C ARG A 515 17.38 13.95 14.63
N VAL A 516 16.95 15.01 13.94
CA VAL A 516 16.30 14.93 12.63
C VAL A 516 17.28 15.31 11.53
N GLU A 517 17.33 14.49 10.50
CA GLU A 517 18.02 14.78 9.24
C GLU A 517 17.01 14.94 8.13
N PHE A 518 17.18 15.99 7.32
CA PHE A 518 16.41 16.20 6.10
C PHE A 518 17.05 15.36 4.99
N ALA A 519 16.57 14.13 4.79
CA ALA A 519 17.23 13.12 3.97
C ALA A 519 17.48 13.62 2.53
N ASN A 520 16.47 14.23 1.92
CA ASN A 520 16.51 14.78 0.57
C ASN A 520 16.97 16.25 0.48
N ALA A 521 17.49 16.84 1.55
CA ALA A 521 18.11 18.18 1.44
C ALA A 521 19.36 18.10 0.56
N TYR A 522 19.44 18.99 -0.43
CA TYR A 522 20.55 19.04 -1.38
C TYR A 522 21.88 19.28 -0.65
N VAL A 523 22.90 18.50 -0.99
CA VAL A 523 24.27 18.65 -0.51
C VAL A 523 25.10 19.28 -1.60
N ASP A 524 25.72 20.41 -1.31
CA ASP A 524 26.64 21.07 -2.24
C ASP A 524 27.93 20.25 -2.41
N PRO A 525 28.26 19.77 -3.62
CA PRO A 525 29.47 19.01 -3.87
C PRO A 525 30.75 19.75 -3.49
N ALA A 526 30.77 21.09 -3.57
CA ALA A 526 31.95 21.89 -3.30
C ALA A 526 32.21 22.07 -1.79
N SER A 527 31.16 22.29 -1.00
CA SER A 527 31.26 22.53 0.45
C SER A 527 30.97 21.31 1.30
N SER A 528 30.37 20.25 0.73
CA SER A 528 29.81 19.10 1.44
C SER A 528 28.77 19.49 2.51
N GLN A 529 28.22 20.70 2.44
CA GLN A 529 27.20 21.19 3.36
C GLN A 529 25.81 21.07 2.74
N ARG A 530 24.83 20.74 3.58
CA ARG A 530 23.42 20.77 3.19
C ARG A 530 22.99 22.23 2.99
N GLN A 531 22.33 22.51 1.87
CA GLN A 531 21.82 23.85 1.55
C GLN A 531 20.47 24.09 2.25
N ILE A 532 20.51 24.12 3.59
CA ILE A 532 19.36 24.40 4.44
C ILE A 532 19.71 25.45 5.50
N THR A 533 18.77 26.33 5.79
CA THR A 533 18.82 27.29 6.88
C THR A 533 17.69 26.99 7.84
N ILE A 534 17.99 26.94 9.13
CA ILE A 534 17.04 26.63 10.19
C ILE A 534 17.04 27.81 11.16
N GLU A 535 15.90 28.48 11.27
CA GLU A 535 15.66 29.56 12.21
C GLU A 535 14.72 29.07 13.31
N THR A 536 15.11 29.25 14.57
CA THR A 536 14.24 28.90 15.71
C THR A 536 13.30 30.07 16.00
N ILE A 537 12.00 29.85 15.79
CA ILE A 537 10.95 30.84 16.08
C ILE A 537 10.52 30.74 17.55
N HIS A 538 10.34 29.50 18.03
CA HIS A 538 10.02 29.23 19.43
C HIS A 538 10.72 27.93 19.89
N PRO A 539 11.61 27.96 20.89
CA PRO A 539 12.34 26.78 21.35
C PRO A 539 11.51 25.85 22.28
N GLY A 540 10.26 26.20 22.57
CA GLY A 540 9.43 25.60 23.62
C GLY A 540 9.56 26.32 24.96
N GLY A 541 8.72 25.91 25.92
CA GLY A 541 8.65 26.51 27.25
C GLY A 541 7.73 27.73 27.32
N LYS A 542 7.70 28.40 28.48
CA LYS A 542 6.73 29.45 28.78
C LYS A 542 6.75 30.57 27.75
N SER A 543 5.60 30.86 27.15
CA SER A 543 5.41 31.95 26.21
C SER A 543 3.98 32.46 26.29
N ASN A 544 3.81 33.78 26.15
CA ASN A 544 2.48 34.39 26.03
C ASN A 544 1.92 34.29 24.60
N ALA A 545 2.76 33.95 23.62
CA ALA A 545 2.41 33.92 22.20
C ALA A 545 2.30 32.49 21.62
N TYR A 546 2.98 31.51 22.24
CA TYR A 546 3.08 30.14 21.72
C TYR A 546 2.75 29.12 22.81
N PRO A 547 2.17 27.95 22.47
CA PRO A 547 1.95 26.88 23.44
C PRO A 547 3.26 26.38 24.03
N GLU A 548 3.34 26.24 25.37
CA GLU A 548 4.59 25.88 26.05
C GLU A 548 5.16 24.52 25.63
N SER A 549 4.27 23.63 25.17
CA SER A 549 4.58 22.28 24.72
C SER A 549 4.97 22.20 23.25
N MET A 550 5.17 23.31 22.54
CA MET A 550 5.49 23.33 21.11
C MET A 550 6.85 23.97 20.85
N LYS A 551 7.62 23.40 19.94
CA LYS A 551 8.79 24.03 19.33
C LYS A 551 8.46 24.35 17.87
N ILE A 552 8.87 25.53 17.39
CA ILE A 552 8.54 26.02 16.05
C ILE A 552 9.81 26.53 15.39
N TYR A 553 10.03 26.07 14.16
CA TYR A 553 11.19 26.42 13.34
C TYR A 553 10.71 26.93 11.98
N LYS A 554 11.42 27.90 11.41
CA LYS A 554 11.30 28.27 10.00
C LYS A 554 12.49 27.67 9.26
N ILE A 555 12.22 26.94 8.18
CA ILE A 555 13.25 26.24 7.42
C ILE A 555 13.16 26.67 5.96
N SER A 556 14.31 26.99 5.38
CA SER A 556 14.45 27.33 3.96
C SER A 556 15.63 26.62 3.36
N GLY A 557 15.50 26.10 2.14
CA GLY A 557 16.59 25.37 1.50
C GLY A 557 16.23 24.75 0.16
N ARG A 558 17.19 24.01 -0.40
CA ARG A 558 17.00 23.23 -1.63
C ARG A 558 16.85 21.74 -1.32
N PHE A 559 15.87 21.11 -1.95
CA PHE A 559 15.50 19.71 -1.74
C PHE A 559 15.43 18.97 -3.07
N LEU A 560 15.77 17.68 -3.04
CA LEU A 560 15.75 16.78 -4.19
C LEU A 560 14.37 16.16 -4.38
N PHE A 561 13.99 15.92 -5.63
CA PHE A 561 12.79 15.16 -6.02
C PHE A 561 13.07 14.32 -7.27
N GLU A 562 12.23 13.31 -7.54
CA GLU A 562 12.38 12.43 -8.71
C GLU A 562 11.35 12.82 -9.79
N PRO A 563 11.73 13.54 -10.87
CA PRO A 563 10.79 13.97 -11.90
C PRO A 563 10.33 12.80 -12.79
N GLU A 564 9.02 12.74 -13.06
CA GLU A 564 8.40 11.81 -14.01
C GLU A 564 8.01 12.54 -15.29
N LEU A 565 8.87 12.50 -16.32
CA LEU A 565 8.71 13.35 -17.51
C LEU A 565 7.92 12.70 -18.65
N SER A 566 7.44 11.46 -18.48
CA SER A 566 6.71 10.73 -19.52
C SER A 566 5.47 11.47 -20.04
N GLN A 567 4.78 12.22 -19.17
CA GLN A 567 3.61 13.03 -19.49
C GLN A 567 3.91 14.53 -19.65
N TYR A 568 5.18 14.94 -19.59
CA TYR A 568 5.54 16.37 -19.68
C TYR A 568 4.98 16.99 -20.97
N PRO A 569 4.32 18.17 -20.90
CA PRO A 569 4.16 19.06 -19.73
C PRO A 569 2.80 18.92 -19.02
N LEU A 570 2.01 17.90 -19.36
CA LEU A 570 0.73 17.58 -18.71
C LEU A 570 0.93 16.66 -17.49
N ASP A 571 2.03 16.88 -16.77
CA ASP A 571 2.50 16.04 -15.69
C ASP A 571 1.98 16.48 -14.32
N THR A 572 1.93 15.51 -13.41
CA THR A 572 1.72 15.72 -11.99
C THR A 572 2.94 15.14 -11.28
N GLN A 573 3.58 15.94 -10.43
CA GLN A 573 4.81 15.58 -9.75
C GLN A 573 4.60 15.50 -8.24
N LEU A 574 5.44 14.71 -7.59
CA LEU A 574 5.46 14.55 -6.14
C LEU A 574 6.66 15.27 -5.55
N PHE A 575 6.40 16.29 -4.74
CA PHE A 575 7.42 17.05 -4.02
C PHE A 575 7.41 16.62 -2.58
N THR A 576 8.58 16.36 -2.00
CA THR A 576 8.66 15.81 -0.64
C THR A 576 9.67 16.54 0.22
N ILE A 577 9.39 16.58 1.53
CA ILE A 577 10.35 16.89 2.57
C ILE A 577 10.50 15.63 3.42
N GLU A 578 11.70 15.09 3.45
CA GLU A 578 11.95 13.77 4.04
C GLU A 578 12.69 13.89 5.37
N LEU A 579 12.09 13.36 6.43
CA LEU A 579 12.66 13.33 7.76
C LEU A 579 13.18 11.92 8.05
N GLN A 580 14.44 11.83 8.48
CA GLN A 580 15.04 10.59 8.97
C GLN A 580 15.77 10.81 10.30
N PRO A 581 15.92 9.77 11.15
CA PRO A 581 16.77 9.84 12.32
C PRO A 581 18.24 10.06 11.94
N LYS A 582 18.93 10.99 12.62
CA LYS A 582 20.39 11.18 12.48
C LYS A 582 21.22 9.99 12.97
N SER A 583 20.66 9.20 13.90
CA SER A 583 21.30 8.00 14.43
C SER A 583 20.28 6.86 14.46
N GLY A 584 20.70 5.69 13.97
CA GLY A 584 19.88 4.46 14.01
C GLY A 584 19.53 4.00 15.42
N ASP A 585 20.30 4.43 16.42
CA ASP A 585 20.04 4.11 17.83
C ASP A 585 18.92 4.95 18.45
N ALA A 586 18.45 6.00 17.76
CA ALA A 586 17.39 6.88 18.21
C ALA A 586 16.32 7.10 17.12
N PRO A 587 15.64 6.03 16.66
CA PRO A 587 14.56 6.15 15.71
C PRO A 587 13.41 6.92 16.35
N PHE A 588 12.57 7.49 15.50
CA PHE A 588 11.31 8.09 15.87
C PHE A 588 10.27 7.74 14.81
N ILE A 589 9.01 7.82 15.20
CA ILE A 589 7.87 7.63 14.30
C ILE A 589 7.09 8.93 14.28
N VAL A 590 6.76 9.42 13.08
CA VAL A 590 6.05 10.71 12.93
C VAL A 590 4.55 10.52 13.09
N GLN A 591 3.92 11.40 13.85
CA GLN A 591 2.47 11.61 13.85
C GLN A 591 2.16 13.03 13.41
N PRO A 592 1.59 13.23 12.21
CA PRO A 592 1.15 14.53 11.74
C PRO A 592 -0.25 14.88 12.28
N PRO A 593 -0.65 16.17 12.22
CA PRO A 593 -2.04 16.55 12.44
C PRO A 593 -2.94 15.98 11.32
N PRO A 594 -4.26 15.89 11.54
CA PRO A 594 -5.17 15.46 10.50
C PRO A 594 -5.14 16.31 9.26
N LEU A 595 -5.36 15.70 8.10
CA LEU A 595 -5.35 16.36 6.80
C LEU A 595 -6.28 17.59 6.73
N SER A 596 -7.41 17.57 7.46
CA SER A 596 -8.34 18.70 7.52
C SER A 596 -7.81 19.93 8.26
N LEU A 597 -6.76 19.77 9.08
CA LEU A 597 -6.13 20.83 9.86
C LEU A 597 -4.80 21.31 9.27
N ARG A 598 -4.29 20.66 8.22
CA ARG A 598 -3.05 21.07 7.53
C ARG A 598 -3.34 22.22 6.59
N ASP A 599 -2.44 23.20 6.52
CA ASP A 599 -2.59 24.30 5.57
C ASP A 599 -2.52 23.77 4.13
N ARG A 600 -3.38 24.32 3.29
CA ARG A 600 -3.46 23.99 1.86
C ARG A 600 -2.91 25.13 1.00
N ASN A 601 -2.70 26.29 1.60
CA ASN A 601 -2.20 27.46 0.91
C ASN A 601 -0.68 27.37 0.85
N MET A 602 -0.14 27.32 -0.35
CA MET A 602 1.29 27.48 -0.58
C MET A 602 1.50 28.34 -1.81
N VAL A 603 2.59 29.11 -1.79
CA VAL A 603 3.00 29.87 -2.97
C VAL A 603 3.86 28.98 -3.86
N THR A 604 3.38 28.74 -5.08
CA THR A 604 4.06 27.91 -6.10
C THR A 604 4.37 28.73 -7.34
N ASP A 605 5.41 28.31 -8.07
CA ASP A 605 5.80 28.94 -9.35
C ASP A 605 5.53 27.97 -10.51
N GLY A 606 4.37 28.12 -11.17
CA GLY A 606 3.98 27.27 -12.31
C GLY A 606 3.37 25.92 -11.95
N TRP A 607 2.88 25.75 -10.71
CA TRP A 607 2.29 24.50 -10.21
C TRP A 607 1.04 24.75 -9.39
N ASP A 608 0.06 23.86 -9.48
CA ASP A 608 -1.17 23.88 -8.69
C ASP A 608 -1.16 22.71 -7.70
N PRO A 609 -1.23 22.96 -6.37
CA PRO A 609 -1.34 21.91 -5.37
C PRO A 609 -2.64 21.11 -5.53
N VAL A 610 -2.54 19.78 -5.59
CA VAL A 610 -3.70 18.88 -5.72
C VAL A 610 -4.07 18.28 -4.37
N THR A 611 -3.11 17.66 -3.70
CA THR A 611 -3.30 17.04 -2.38
C THR A 611 -1.98 16.92 -1.63
N GLN A 612 -2.06 16.65 -0.34
CA GLN A 612 -0.91 16.40 0.53
C GLN A 612 -1.14 15.15 1.38
N TYR A 613 -0.06 14.45 1.72
CA TYR A 613 -0.10 13.32 2.64
C TYR A 613 1.23 13.18 3.38
N VAL A 614 1.24 12.36 4.42
CA VAL A 614 2.47 11.97 5.11
C VAL A 614 2.67 10.48 4.94
N GLY A 615 3.74 10.11 4.25
CA GLY A 615 4.16 8.74 4.03
C GLY A 615 5.16 8.29 5.09
N THR A 616 5.16 6.99 5.39
CA THR A 616 6.26 6.32 6.07
C THR A 616 6.79 5.18 5.20
N GLU A 617 8.09 4.98 5.27
CA GLU A 617 8.79 3.88 4.63
C GLU A 617 9.88 3.35 5.57
N GLU A 618 10.01 2.02 5.64
CA GLU A 618 11.15 1.36 6.27
C GLU A 618 12.19 1.02 5.20
N ASP A 619 13.44 1.35 5.48
CA ASP A 619 14.59 0.94 4.68
C ASP A 619 15.68 0.36 5.58
N PHE A 620 16.74 -0.20 5.00
CA PHE A 620 17.82 -0.81 5.78
C PHE A 620 19.19 -0.34 5.35
N VAL A 621 20.07 -0.21 6.35
CA VAL A 621 21.51 -0.12 6.10
C VAL A 621 22.06 -1.54 6.02
N PRO A 622 22.58 -1.99 4.87
CA PRO A 622 23.30 -3.25 4.78
C PRO A 622 24.64 -3.12 5.52
N VAL A 623 24.92 -4.07 6.41
CA VAL A 623 26.15 -4.14 7.18
C VAL A 623 26.83 -5.47 6.87
N VAL A 624 28.09 -5.43 6.49
CA VAL A 624 28.93 -6.63 6.46
C VAL A 624 30.03 -6.42 7.48
N ASP A 625 30.03 -7.23 8.52
CA ASP A 625 31.10 -7.19 9.52
C ASP A 625 32.41 -7.67 8.85
N ALA A 626 33.39 -6.78 8.72
CA ALA A 626 34.65 -7.10 8.04
C ALA A 626 35.53 -8.10 8.82
N TYR A 627 35.27 -8.34 10.11
CA TYR A 627 35.99 -9.35 10.91
C TYR A 627 35.29 -10.71 10.83
N THR A 628 33.97 -10.75 11.05
CA THR A 628 33.22 -12.02 11.03
C THR A 628 32.75 -12.43 9.64
N HIS A 629 32.78 -11.51 8.66
CA HIS A 629 32.21 -11.65 7.32
C HIS A 629 30.70 -11.97 7.30
N LEU A 630 30.00 -11.70 8.40
CA LEU A 630 28.57 -11.95 8.50
C LEU A 630 27.79 -10.74 7.98
N PRO A 631 26.82 -10.96 7.06
CA PRO A 631 25.90 -9.91 6.65
C PRO A 631 24.89 -9.61 7.75
N GLY A 632 24.39 -8.38 7.75
CA GLY A 632 23.38 -7.86 8.64
C GLY A 632 22.64 -6.69 8.03
N VAL A 633 21.48 -6.37 8.59
CA VAL A 633 20.68 -5.21 8.20
C VAL A 633 20.23 -4.46 9.45
N VAL A 634 20.29 -3.13 9.40
CA VAL A 634 19.76 -2.26 10.46
C VAL A 634 18.57 -1.50 9.89
N PRO A 635 17.33 -1.72 10.38
CA PRO A 635 16.17 -0.98 9.91
C PRO A 635 16.23 0.48 10.35
N PHE A 636 15.75 1.37 9.51
CA PHE A 636 15.46 2.75 9.86
C PHE A 636 14.17 3.22 9.17
N TYR A 637 13.46 4.12 9.84
CA TYR A 637 12.21 4.69 9.34
C TYR A 637 12.45 6.07 8.76
N LYS A 638 11.85 6.30 7.60
CA LYS A 638 11.80 7.59 6.94
C LYS A 638 10.34 8.07 6.88
N ALA A 639 10.13 9.34 7.20
CA ALA A 639 8.85 10.00 7.04
C ALA A 639 8.93 11.01 5.89
N SER A 640 7.94 11.00 5.00
CA SER A 640 7.89 11.88 3.84
C SER A 640 6.63 12.75 3.92
N PHE A 641 6.81 14.05 4.16
CA PHE A 641 5.75 15.03 3.94
C PHE A 641 5.69 15.31 2.44
N ALA A 642 4.55 15.01 1.82
CA ALA A 642 4.46 14.93 0.37
C ALA A 642 3.33 15.81 -0.16
N TRP A 643 3.62 16.56 -1.21
CA TRP A 643 2.67 17.39 -1.95
C TRP A 643 2.62 16.94 -3.40
N LEU A 644 1.44 16.52 -3.83
CA LEU A 644 1.15 16.20 -5.22
C LEU A 644 0.74 17.50 -5.91
N MET A 645 1.51 17.93 -6.91
CA MET A 645 1.27 19.19 -7.61
C MET A 645 1.18 18.95 -9.12
N LYS A 646 0.21 19.61 -9.76
CA LYS A 646 -0.01 19.56 -11.20
C LYS A 646 0.65 20.75 -11.86
N ARG A 647 1.34 20.55 -12.99
CA ARG A 647 1.97 21.65 -13.72
C ARG A 647 0.91 22.58 -14.31
N GLN A 648 1.15 23.89 -14.23
CA GLN A 648 0.37 24.88 -14.97
C GLN A 648 0.75 24.85 -16.44
N THR A 649 -0.21 24.51 -17.30
CA THR A 649 0.05 24.26 -18.72
C THR A 649 -0.22 25.47 -19.62
N THR A 650 -0.76 26.55 -19.07
CA THR A 650 -1.21 27.73 -19.84
C THR A 650 -0.08 28.33 -20.67
N ASP A 651 1.11 28.49 -20.09
CA ASP A 651 2.27 29.05 -20.80
C ASP A 651 2.69 28.15 -21.96
N TYR A 652 2.77 26.83 -21.73
CA TYR A 652 3.10 25.86 -22.77
C TYR A 652 2.05 25.83 -23.89
N ILE A 653 0.76 25.86 -23.54
CA ILE A 653 -0.30 25.88 -24.55
C ILE A 653 -0.18 27.12 -25.44
N LEU A 654 0.01 28.30 -24.85
CA LEU A 654 0.11 29.56 -25.59
C LEU A 654 1.40 29.68 -26.41
N ARG A 655 2.53 29.21 -25.89
CA ARG A 655 3.83 29.34 -26.56
C ARG A 655 4.16 28.21 -27.52
N VAL A 656 3.54 27.04 -27.34
CA VAL A 656 3.90 25.83 -28.10
C VAL A 656 2.71 25.29 -28.87
N VAL A 657 1.63 24.91 -28.19
CA VAL A 657 0.49 24.21 -28.83
C VAL A 657 -0.23 25.11 -29.83
N VAL A 658 -0.50 26.37 -29.46
CA VAL A 658 -1.21 27.33 -30.35
C VAL A 658 -0.39 27.64 -31.61
N PRO A 659 0.91 28.03 -31.53
CA PRO A 659 1.75 28.21 -32.71
C PRO A 659 1.87 26.96 -33.58
N LEU A 660 2.04 25.78 -32.97
CA LEU A 660 2.11 24.50 -33.68
C LEU A 660 0.81 24.21 -34.43
N GLY A 661 -0.34 24.50 -33.81
CA GLY A 661 -1.65 24.44 -34.44
C GLY A 661 -1.78 25.37 -35.64
N PHE A 662 -1.29 26.61 -35.54
CA PHE A 662 -1.27 27.53 -36.69
C PHE A 662 -0.39 27.03 -37.83
N ILE A 663 0.80 26.50 -37.53
CA ILE A 663 1.71 25.92 -38.53
C ILE A 663 1.02 24.77 -39.26
N LEU A 664 0.37 23.86 -38.52
CA LEU A 664 -0.40 22.75 -39.08
C LEU A 664 -1.58 23.21 -39.93
N ILE A 665 -2.33 24.23 -39.49
CA ILE A 665 -3.46 24.78 -40.25
C ILE A 665 -2.96 25.36 -41.58
N VAL A 666 -1.86 26.13 -41.57
CA VAL A 666 -1.28 26.73 -42.79
C VAL A 666 -0.77 25.63 -43.74
N ALA A 667 -0.08 24.62 -43.21
CA ALA A 667 0.36 23.47 -44.00
C ALA A 667 -0.83 22.70 -44.60
N TYR A 668 -1.89 22.47 -43.83
CA TYR A 668 -3.10 21.81 -44.31
C TYR A 668 -3.82 22.63 -45.39
N LEU A 669 -3.94 23.95 -45.22
CA LEU A 669 -4.56 24.82 -46.20
C LEU A 669 -3.81 24.83 -47.54
N SER A 670 -2.51 24.55 -47.55
CA SER A 670 -1.72 24.46 -48.78
C SER A 670 -2.20 23.34 -49.72
N ILE A 671 -2.90 22.33 -49.20
CA ILE A 671 -3.45 21.22 -50.00
C ILE A 671 -4.54 21.72 -50.97
N PHE A 672 -5.23 22.81 -50.63
CA PHE A 672 -6.31 23.39 -51.44
C PHE A 672 -5.79 24.36 -52.52
N ILE A 673 -4.49 24.63 -52.56
CA ILE A 673 -3.88 25.48 -53.58
C ILE A 673 -3.84 24.72 -54.92
N PRO A 674 -4.24 25.33 -56.06
CA PRO A 674 -4.16 24.68 -57.36
C PRO A 674 -2.74 24.22 -57.70
N LYS A 675 -2.60 23.04 -58.32
CA LYS A 675 -1.30 22.46 -58.72
C LYS A 675 -0.48 23.34 -59.67
N SER A 676 -1.10 24.31 -60.34
CA SER A 676 -0.40 25.32 -61.15
C SER A 676 0.55 26.19 -60.32
N ASN A 677 0.30 26.32 -59.01
CA ASN A 677 1.14 27.07 -58.06
C ASN A 677 1.97 26.12 -57.19
N PHE A 678 2.57 25.08 -57.80
CA PHE A 678 3.34 24.06 -57.10
C PHE A 678 4.47 24.64 -56.23
N GLU A 679 5.16 25.68 -56.72
CA GLU A 679 6.22 26.36 -55.99
C GLU A 679 5.74 26.96 -54.66
N ALA A 680 4.53 27.55 -54.65
CA ALA A 680 3.93 28.07 -53.43
C ALA A 680 3.59 26.97 -52.43
N ILE A 681 3.09 25.82 -52.91
CA ILE A 681 2.79 24.65 -52.06
C ILE A 681 4.07 24.14 -51.39
N VAL A 682 5.14 23.93 -52.16
CA VAL A 682 6.44 23.45 -51.64
C VAL A 682 7.01 24.45 -50.62
N THR A 683 6.96 25.75 -50.95
CA THR A 683 7.47 26.80 -50.06
C THR A 683 6.74 26.82 -48.71
N ILE A 684 5.41 26.71 -48.72
CA ILE A 684 4.60 26.66 -47.49
C ILE A 684 4.95 25.42 -46.66
N GLN A 685 5.04 24.24 -47.29
CA GLN A 685 5.37 22.99 -46.59
C GLN A 685 6.77 23.01 -45.98
N VAL A 686 7.78 23.47 -46.71
CA VAL A 686 9.15 23.58 -46.20
C VAL A 686 9.22 24.61 -45.06
N THR A 687 8.53 25.74 -45.20
CA THR A 687 8.49 26.77 -44.15
C THR A 687 7.80 26.25 -42.89
N ALA A 688 6.69 25.54 -43.04
CA ALA A 688 5.98 24.93 -41.91
C ALA A 688 6.86 23.92 -41.18
N LEU A 689 7.55 23.04 -41.92
CA LEU A 689 8.49 22.06 -41.37
C LEU A 689 9.63 22.73 -40.60
N LEU A 690 10.32 23.70 -41.21
CA LEU A 690 11.42 24.42 -40.56
C LEU A 690 10.94 25.22 -39.35
N SER A 691 9.72 25.78 -39.38
CA SER A 691 9.13 26.50 -38.25
C SER A 691 8.83 25.55 -37.09
N ALA A 692 8.32 24.35 -37.35
CA ALA A 692 8.07 23.35 -36.31
C ALA A 692 9.38 22.86 -35.68
N VAL A 693 10.42 22.62 -36.49
CA VAL A 693 11.76 22.26 -36.00
C VAL A 693 12.38 23.39 -35.18
N ALA A 694 12.29 24.64 -35.65
CA ALA A 694 12.78 25.80 -34.91
C ALA A 694 12.06 25.98 -33.58
N LEU A 695 10.74 25.77 -33.55
CA LEU A 695 9.95 25.82 -32.32
C LEU A 695 10.37 24.72 -31.34
N TYR A 696 10.61 23.49 -31.82
CA TYR A 696 11.10 22.39 -30.99
C TYR A 696 12.46 22.72 -30.37
N LEU A 697 13.41 23.20 -31.18
CA LEU A 697 14.76 23.56 -30.72
C LEU A 697 14.78 24.78 -29.78
N ALA A 698 13.73 25.59 -29.78
CA ALA A 698 13.57 26.71 -28.86
C ALA A 698 13.03 26.30 -27.49
N LEU A 699 12.54 25.06 -27.33
CA LEU A 699 12.10 24.55 -26.04
C LEU A 699 13.30 24.28 -25.12
N PRO A 700 13.13 24.45 -23.80
CA PRO A 700 14.16 24.03 -22.84
C PRO A 700 14.51 22.55 -23.03
N SER A 701 15.81 22.25 -23.09
CA SER A 701 16.27 20.87 -23.15
C SER A 701 16.01 20.18 -21.82
N LEU A 702 15.24 19.09 -21.86
CA LEU A 702 14.98 18.23 -20.71
C LEU A 702 15.88 17.00 -20.80
N GLU A 703 16.62 16.72 -19.73
CA GLU A 703 17.38 15.48 -19.61
C GLU A 703 16.42 14.36 -19.17
N SER A 704 15.87 13.62 -20.14
CA SER A 704 14.96 12.50 -19.92
C SER A 704 15.46 11.25 -20.63
N ASP A 705 15.41 10.10 -19.93
CA ASP A 705 15.73 8.79 -20.49
C ASP A 705 14.68 8.28 -21.50
N SER A 706 13.53 8.96 -21.59
CA SER A 706 12.43 8.58 -22.47
C SER A 706 11.78 9.77 -23.16
N ALA A 707 11.19 9.53 -24.34
CA ALA A 707 10.47 10.55 -25.08
C ALA A 707 9.23 11.02 -24.31
N THR A 708 9.17 12.33 -24.03
CA THR A 708 8.07 13.00 -23.35
C THR A 708 6.83 13.08 -24.23
N LEU A 709 5.67 13.45 -23.65
CA LEU A 709 4.47 13.71 -24.44
C LEU A 709 4.68 14.87 -25.42
N SER A 710 5.40 15.92 -25.01
CA SER A 710 5.84 17.00 -25.90
C SER A 710 6.63 16.47 -27.10
N ASP A 711 7.67 15.66 -26.87
CA ASP A 711 8.49 15.10 -27.95
C ASP A 711 7.63 14.29 -28.93
N ARG A 712 6.73 13.46 -28.41
CA ARG A 712 5.81 12.66 -29.24
C ARG A 712 4.88 13.53 -30.07
N MET A 713 4.40 14.66 -29.53
CA MET A 713 3.58 15.62 -30.26
C MET A 713 4.38 16.26 -31.41
N PHE A 714 5.62 16.67 -31.18
CA PHE A 714 6.47 17.22 -32.24
C PHE A 714 6.82 16.20 -33.31
N VAL A 715 7.13 14.95 -32.93
CA VAL A 715 7.34 13.86 -33.89
C VAL A 715 6.08 13.60 -34.70
N PHE A 716 4.89 13.63 -34.08
CA PHE A 716 3.62 13.50 -34.80
C PHE A 716 3.39 14.64 -35.80
N VAL A 717 3.73 15.88 -35.44
CA VAL A 717 3.60 17.03 -36.35
C VAL A 717 4.63 16.99 -37.48
N TYR A 718 5.79 16.38 -37.24
CA TYR A 718 6.80 16.16 -38.26
C TYR A 718 6.40 15.12 -39.32
N MET A 719 5.67 14.07 -38.91
CA MET A 719 5.17 13.00 -39.79
C MET A 719 3.97 13.43 -40.63
#